data_AF-A0A8H4UAJ5-F1
#
_entry.id   AF-A0A8H4UAJ5-F1
#
_cell.length_a   1.000
_cell.length_b   1.000
_cell.length_c   1.000
_cell.angle_alpha   90.00
_cell.angle_beta   90.00
_cell.angle_gamma   90.00
#
_symmetry.space_group_name_H-M   'P 1'
#
loop_
_entity.id
_entity.type
_entity.pdbx_description
1 polymer ?
#
loop_
_entity_poly.entity_id
_entity_poly.type
_entity_poly.pdbx_seq_one_letter_code
_entity_poly.pdbx_strand_id
1 'polypeptide(L)'
;MGGFLLTASDLPEPIPLNAEQLFYLVEKEYVKYPEITAGDLRDRNKSDGLARLVTVWQGTWFVINFVARLAQGLHVTTMELTAVSFVVILFGTAWCWKDKPSDVGTTIPISSFVTMEQIILEGGLRASQPYYQTPLDFVSRDETALNLAWQYYNELARKLLFSPFSRRVTKVPWDRNPGDIFLQMDFDLKLVGSVFILIFSAVFLTAWNFSFPTVIERDFWRVASIYMMVYGAVGALWMELAMWIFIPQDCLAQGLIPSIYEESLGEHPVRKWYHRYQVWRRSRKSKTHGFRELDSDSLAPQRPKKGVFDYLNKSHDISQGNDPYMHVRVWFLVITSILCCLTVRPQIDLFGIHIRKVAQLTFTTFDPSSYDPFYSLSTTYSFFLNIVSFVSVMEADLEIPKFVVDLSQPPETRYAHIIPHFKESVDSCDLPSLFHELLKELAGPSAGKALATAARLLLQRVYSEEESLELKGISKAINIPMYILVAFNVLLDLLLGCTSGGVRTLVSVSPLGQDTRMLHFRTLDWGMDRLRQIIVELDFVRSSGGPVVATTVTYLGYVGVLTGVRKGLSMSLNFRPYHARETSRQRFSFRWNQVMVVLGFRRSISSALRKILLDEVTEPDRQAHESQGPIDVEQDSQDASDRYVQQVLTTLSTSDSTSAYIILCQPDRVYIVEKDHRGALIRESDTFMTACNHDAKDEDDPSRLQEAAAEIAEGDDAIGMAELIGYSVDRKNHLESLWKNRVRACRRKYKQRIDVVTPPDVIGFLQDEEISNPETHYAVIMDPKDGKVIWRRLYEAVGEESSGWNTVENEN
;
A
#
# COMPACT_ATOMS: atom_id res chain seq x y z
N MET A 1 2.14 -16.42 5.11
CA MET A 1 2.03 -17.72 4.41
C MET A 1 1.95 -18.82 5.46
N GLY A 2 1.12 -19.83 5.23
CA GLY A 2 1.13 -21.06 6.02
C GLY A 2 2.45 -21.83 5.94
N GLY A 3 2.49 -23.02 6.55
CA GLY A 3 3.73 -23.80 6.72
C GLY A 3 3.79 -24.39 8.12
N PHE A 4 4.97 -24.76 8.59
CA PHE A 4 5.16 -25.37 9.92
C PHE A 4 5.91 -24.42 10.87
N LEU A 5 5.46 -24.34 12.12
CA LEU A 5 6.15 -23.64 13.20
C LEU A 5 6.57 -24.64 14.27
N LEU A 6 7.83 -24.58 14.70
CA LEU A 6 8.32 -25.40 15.81
C LEU A 6 8.13 -24.68 17.15
N THR A 7 7.60 -25.39 18.12
CA THR A 7 7.57 -24.99 19.54
C THR A 7 8.39 -25.98 20.37
N ALA A 8 9.23 -25.47 21.27
CA ALA A 8 9.95 -26.26 22.28
C ALA A 8 9.85 -25.56 23.64
N SER A 9 10.05 -26.28 24.75
CA SER A 9 9.84 -25.74 26.10
C SER A 9 10.79 -24.61 26.49
N ASP A 10 11.96 -24.54 25.86
CA ASP A 10 13.03 -23.56 26.06
C ASP A 10 13.11 -22.50 24.96
N LEU A 11 12.21 -22.55 23.97
CA LEU A 11 12.06 -21.48 22.98
C LEU A 11 11.07 -20.42 23.48
N PRO A 12 11.46 -19.13 23.53
CA PRO A 12 10.55 -18.07 23.97
C PRO A 12 9.39 -17.86 23.00
N GLU A 13 9.62 -18.12 21.71
CA GLU A 13 8.63 -17.96 20.65
C GLU A 13 8.80 -19.06 19.57
N PRO A 14 7.74 -19.41 18.84
CA PRO A 14 7.81 -20.41 17.77
C PRO A 14 8.69 -19.94 16.61
N ILE A 15 9.45 -20.86 16.00
CA ILE A 15 10.30 -20.59 14.84
C ILE A 15 9.76 -21.28 13.58
N PRO A 16 9.89 -20.68 12.38
CA PRO A 16 9.46 -21.31 11.13
C PRO A 16 10.38 -22.46 10.74
N LEU A 17 9.78 -23.52 10.16
CA LEU A 17 10.50 -24.66 9.61
C LEU A 17 10.43 -24.66 8.09
N ASN A 18 11.57 -24.95 7.44
CA ASN A 18 11.59 -25.37 6.04
C ASN A 18 11.47 -26.91 5.92
N ALA A 19 11.43 -27.42 4.69
CA ALA A 19 11.22 -28.84 4.42
C ALA A 19 12.33 -29.74 5.00
N GLU A 20 13.60 -29.32 4.90
CA GLU A 20 14.74 -30.09 5.39
C GLU A 20 14.83 -30.12 6.91
N GLN A 21 14.57 -28.99 7.56
CA GLN A 21 14.49 -28.89 9.02
C GLN A 21 13.39 -29.78 9.57
N LEU A 22 12.20 -29.75 8.96
CA LEU A 22 11.12 -30.65 9.36
C LEU A 22 11.50 -32.12 9.16
N PHE A 23 12.13 -32.46 8.03
CA PHE A 23 12.60 -33.82 7.75
C PHE A 23 13.59 -34.31 8.82
N TYR A 24 14.59 -33.50 9.15
CA TYR A 24 15.58 -33.81 10.18
C TYR A 24 14.94 -34.06 11.55
N LEU A 25 14.03 -33.18 11.98
CA LEU A 25 13.37 -33.31 13.28
C LEU A 25 12.51 -34.58 13.37
N VAL A 26 11.88 -34.98 12.27
CA VAL A 26 11.10 -36.22 12.18
C VAL A 26 12.02 -37.44 12.17
N GLU A 27 13.09 -37.43 11.37
CA GLU A 27 14.04 -38.54 11.25
C GLU A 27 14.76 -38.84 12.58
N LYS A 28 15.07 -37.79 13.34
CA LYS A 28 15.65 -37.89 14.68
C LYS A 28 14.63 -38.14 15.79
N GLU A 29 13.35 -38.30 15.44
CA GLU A 29 12.25 -38.53 16.38
C GLU A 29 12.06 -37.42 17.43
N TYR A 30 12.55 -36.20 17.17
CA TYR A 30 12.38 -35.03 18.04
C TYR A 30 10.97 -34.44 17.97
N VAL A 31 10.26 -34.68 16.87
CA VAL A 31 8.86 -34.28 16.66
C VAL A 31 8.08 -35.46 16.10
N LYS A 32 6.77 -35.50 16.38
CA LYS A 32 5.87 -36.45 15.71
C LYS A 32 5.72 -36.06 14.24
N TYR A 33 5.73 -37.04 13.34
CA TYR A 33 5.34 -36.82 11.95
C TYR A 33 3.93 -36.20 11.89
N PRO A 34 3.75 -35.04 11.23
CA PRO A 34 2.45 -34.40 11.14
C PRO A 34 1.51 -35.22 10.26
N GLU A 35 0.44 -35.76 10.86
CA GLU A 35 -0.61 -36.48 10.13
C GLU A 35 -1.46 -35.48 9.34
N ILE A 36 -1.09 -35.22 8.10
CA ILE A 36 -1.81 -34.31 7.19
C ILE A 36 -2.48 -35.14 6.11
N THR A 37 -3.81 -35.07 6.03
CA THR A 37 -4.55 -35.74 4.98
C THR A 37 -4.61 -34.89 3.70
N ALA A 38 -4.84 -35.54 2.55
CA ALA A 38 -5.13 -34.82 1.31
C ALA A 38 -6.37 -33.92 1.42
N GLY A 39 -7.31 -34.25 2.31
CA GLY A 39 -8.46 -33.41 2.64
C GLY A 39 -8.03 -32.10 3.30
N ASP A 40 -7.14 -32.16 4.29
CA ASP A 40 -6.63 -30.99 5.02
C ASP A 40 -5.83 -30.05 4.11
N LEU A 41 -5.06 -30.59 3.17
CA LEU A 41 -4.34 -29.80 2.17
C LEU A 41 -5.30 -29.09 1.20
N ARG A 42 -6.38 -29.76 0.80
CA ARG A 42 -7.39 -29.18 -0.10
C ARG A 42 -8.23 -28.12 0.59
N ASP A 43 -8.57 -28.30 1.86
CA ASP A 43 -9.30 -27.33 2.67
C ASP A 43 -8.51 -26.03 2.89
N ARG A 44 -7.19 -26.15 3.02
CA ARG A 44 -6.26 -25.01 3.13
C ARG A 44 -5.97 -24.30 1.81
N ASN A 45 -6.30 -24.91 0.67
CA ASN A 45 -6.09 -24.30 -0.64
C ASN A 45 -7.25 -23.33 -0.93
N LYS A 46 -7.07 -22.06 -0.58
CA LYS A 46 -8.09 -21.03 -0.81
C LYS A 46 -8.11 -20.50 -2.26
N SER A 47 -7.09 -20.83 -3.07
CA SER A 47 -7.14 -20.44 -4.49
C SER A 47 -8.28 -21.15 -5.21
N ASP A 48 -9.10 -20.36 -5.92
CA ASP A 48 -10.17 -20.90 -6.74
C ASP A 48 -9.59 -21.82 -7.83
N GLY A 49 -9.95 -23.10 -7.79
CA GLY A 49 -9.56 -24.07 -8.82
C GLY A 49 -10.00 -23.61 -10.23
N LEU A 50 -11.04 -22.78 -10.30
CA LEU A 50 -11.48 -22.12 -11.53
C LEU A 50 -10.44 -21.12 -12.06
N ALA A 51 -9.80 -20.32 -11.20
CA ALA A 51 -8.79 -19.34 -11.62
C ALA A 51 -7.58 -20.04 -12.26
N ARG A 52 -7.08 -21.12 -11.65
CA ARG A 52 -6.01 -21.95 -12.23
C ARG A 52 -6.42 -22.56 -13.58
N LEU A 53 -7.66 -23.07 -13.67
CA LEU A 53 -8.21 -23.62 -14.90
C LEU A 53 -8.31 -22.56 -16.01
N VAL A 54 -8.83 -21.38 -15.68
CA VAL A 54 -8.96 -20.24 -16.60
C VAL A 54 -7.59 -19.79 -17.10
N THR A 55 -6.59 -19.68 -16.23
CA THR A 55 -5.22 -19.30 -16.63
C THR A 55 -4.59 -20.31 -17.60
N VAL A 56 -4.70 -21.61 -17.31
CA VAL A 56 -4.21 -22.66 -18.22
C VAL A 56 -4.99 -22.67 -19.54
N TRP A 57 -6.30 -22.46 -19.48
CA TRP A 57 -7.16 -22.35 -20.65
C TRP A 57 -6.77 -21.16 -21.52
N GLN A 58 -6.57 -19.98 -20.93
CA GLN A 58 -6.14 -18.76 -21.62
C GLN A 58 -4.78 -18.95 -22.29
N GLY A 59 -3.80 -19.52 -21.58
CA GLY A 59 -2.48 -19.83 -22.15
C GLY A 59 -2.58 -20.81 -23.31
N THR A 60 -3.40 -21.86 -23.17
CA THR A 60 -3.60 -22.88 -24.22
C THR A 60 -4.30 -22.28 -25.44
N TRP A 61 -5.37 -21.52 -25.22
CA TRP A 61 -6.10 -20.84 -26.30
C TRP A 61 -5.23 -19.83 -27.04
N PHE A 62 -4.40 -19.08 -26.33
CA PHE A 62 -3.43 -18.17 -26.93
C PHE A 62 -2.44 -18.92 -27.83
N VAL A 63 -1.86 -20.03 -27.35
CA VAL A 63 -0.93 -20.86 -28.13
C VAL A 63 -1.62 -21.45 -29.37
N ILE A 64 -2.87 -21.92 -29.25
CA ILE A 64 -3.64 -22.43 -30.39
C ILE A 64 -3.83 -21.34 -31.45
N ASN A 65 -4.24 -20.14 -31.05
CA ASN A 65 -4.43 -19.02 -31.99
C ASN A 65 -3.11 -18.55 -32.61
N PHE A 66 -2.02 -18.58 -31.83
CA PHE A 66 -0.69 -18.27 -32.32
C PHE A 66 -0.27 -19.27 -33.41
N VAL A 67 -0.37 -20.58 -33.13
CA VAL A 67 0.00 -21.65 -34.07
C VAL A 67 -0.91 -21.66 -35.29
N ALA A 68 -2.21 -21.47 -35.11
CA ALA A 68 -3.17 -21.41 -36.22
C ALA A 68 -2.86 -20.26 -37.18
N ARG A 69 -2.53 -19.07 -36.67
CA ARG A 69 -2.12 -17.93 -37.48
C ARG A 69 -0.80 -18.18 -38.20
N LEU A 70 0.16 -18.79 -37.53
CA LEU A 70 1.43 -19.20 -38.14
C LEU A 70 1.20 -20.18 -39.30
N ALA A 71 0.36 -21.20 -39.10
CA ALA A 71 0.02 -22.21 -40.11
C ALA A 71 -0.74 -21.63 -41.31
N GLN A 72 -1.53 -20.57 -41.09
CA GLN A 72 -2.23 -19.82 -42.13
C GLN A 72 -1.34 -18.81 -42.86
N GLY A 73 -0.07 -18.66 -42.47
CA GLY A 73 0.84 -17.65 -43.02
C GLY A 73 0.47 -16.22 -42.63
N LEU A 74 -0.33 -16.04 -41.57
CA LEU A 74 -0.69 -14.72 -41.06
C LEU A 74 0.47 -14.12 -40.25
N HIS A 75 0.52 -12.78 -40.24
CA HIS A 75 1.55 -12.05 -39.50
C HIS A 75 1.42 -12.29 -38.00
N VAL A 76 2.54 -12.60 -37.36
CA VAL A 76 2.68 -12.82 -35.92
C VAL A 76 3.74 -11.85 -35.40
N THR A 77 3.44 -11.17 -34.30
CA THR A 77 4.34 -10.16 -33.73
C THR A 77 5.42 -10.80 -32.84
N THR A 78 6.53 -10.09 -32.66
CA THR A 78 7.58 -10.48 -31.70
C THR A 78 7.07 -10.48 -30.26
N MET A 79 6.13 -9.61 -29.91
CA MET A 79 5.49 -9.58 -28.59
C MET A 79 4.67 -10.84 -28.33
N GLU A 80 3.92 -11.33 -29.32
CA GLU A 80 3.17 -12.59 -29.21
C GLU A 80 4.11 -13.79 -29.08
N LEU A 81 5.23 -13.81 -29.80
CA LEU A 81 6.24 -14.86 -29.64
C LEU A 81 6.87 -14.85 -28.24
N THR A 82 7.17 -13.67 -27.70
CA THR A 82 7.63 -13.51 -26.32
C THR A 82 6.59 -13.99 -25.32
N ALA A 83 5.30 -13.72 -25.56
CA ALA A 83 4.24 -14.25 -24.71
C ALA A 83 4.19 -15.80 -24.77
N VAL A 84 4.43 -16.42 -25.93
CA VAL A 84 4.51 -17.88 -26.05
C VAL A 84 5.64 -18.46 -25.19
N SER A 85 6.82 -17.80 -25.14
CA SER A 85 7.92 -18.30 -24.30
C SER A 85 7.58 -18.24 -22.82
N PHE A 86 6.86 -17.21 -22.36
CA PHE A 86 6.33 -17.15 -20.99
C PHE A 86 5.26 -18.20 -20.72
N VAL A 87 4.39 -18.52 -21.68
CA VAL A 87 3.36 -19.57 -21.54
C VAL A 87 4.00 -20.96 -21.34
N VAL A 88 5.14 -21.25 -21.95
CA VAL A 88 5.88 -22.50 -21.70
C VAL A 88 6.30 -22.61 -20.22
N ILE A 89 6.84 -21.53 -19.67
CA ILE A 89 7.23 -21.48 -18.25
C ILE A 89 6.00 -21.58 -17.36
N LEU A 90 4.92 -20.85 -17.69
CA LEU A 90 3.65 -20.89 -16.98
C LEU A 90 3.11 -22.32 -16.82
N PHE A 91 3.13 -23.13 -17.89
CA PHE A 91 2.68 -24.53 -17.82
C PHE A 91 3.58 -25.38 -16.92
N GLY A 92 4.89 -25.19 -16.99
CA GLY A 92 5.83 -25.86 -16.07
C GLY A 92 5.54 -25.52 -14.61
N THR A 93 5.39 -24.23 -14.30
CA THR A 93 5.06 -23.77 -12.94
C THR A 93 3.69 -24.26 -12.49
N ALA A 94 2.66 -24.19 -13.35
CA ALA A 94 1.32 -24.66 -13.03
C ALA A 94 1.28 -26.16 -12.72
N TRP A 95 2.09 -26.96 -13.44
CA TRP A 95 2.24 -28.38 -13.16
C TRP A 95 2.92 -28.62 -11.81
N CYS A 96 4.07 -27.98 -11.56
CA CYS A 96 4.82 -28.12 -10.32
C CYS A 96 4.02 -27.67 -9.09
N TRP A 97 3.11 -26.71 -9.25
CA TRP A 97 2.31 -26.15 -8.15
C TRP A 97 0.88 -26.69 -8.10
N LYS A 98 0.55 -27.69 -8.92
CA LYS A 98 -0.81 -28.26 -8.98
C LYS A 98 -1.32 -28.70 -7.61
N ASP A 99 -0.48 -29.45 -6.88
CA ASP A 99 -0.83 -30.01 -5.57
C ASP A 99 -0.35 -29.12 -4.41
N LYS A 100 0.24 -27.96 -4.72
CA LYS A 100 0.64 -26.97 -3.71
C LYS A 100 -0.59 -26.18 -3.25
N PRO A 101 -0.92 -26.16 -1.95
CA PRO A 101 -1.99 -25.31 -1.44
C PRO A 101 -1.58 -23.84 -1.59
N SER A 102 -2.48 -23.03 -2.13
CA SER A 102 -2.29 -21.58 -2.28
C SER A 102 -3.13 -20.83 -1.26
N ASP A 103 -2.63 -19.66 -0.87
CA ASP A 103 -3.34 -18.73 0.00
C ASP A 103 -3.70 -19.32 1.39
N VAL A 104 -2.71 -20.01 1.96
CA VAL A 104 -2.82 -20.58 3.31
C VAL A 104 -2.62 -19.47 4.34
N GLY A 105 -3.67 -19.15 5.09
CA GLY A 105 -3.67 -18.10 6.12
C GLY A 105 -3.14 -18.54 7.51
N THR A 106 -3.03 -19.85 7.78
CA THR A 106 -2.62 -20.37 9.09
C THR A 106 -1.43 -21.33 9.00
N THR A 107 -0.59 -21.31 10.02
CA THR A 107 0.54 -22.24 10.18
C THR A 107 0.13 -23.50 10.93
N ILE A 108 0.93 -24.54 10.83
CA ILE A 108 0.78 -25.82 11.55
C ILE A 108 1.83 -25.81 12.67
N PRO A 109 1.43 -25.62 13.93
CA PRO A 109 2.37 -25.75 15.04
C PRO A 109 2.74 -27.22 15.24
N ILE A 110 4.03 -27.48 15.41
CA ILE A 110 4.61 -28.78 15.74
C ILE A 110 5.38 -28.61 17.04
N SER A 111 5.08 -29.44 18.03
CA SER A 111 5.78 -29.42 19.31
C SER A 111 6.89 -30.47 19.34
N SER A 112 8.07 -30.05 19.81
CA SER A 112 9.17 -30.96 20.09
C SER A 112 9.00 -31.64 21.44
N PHE A 113 9.43 -32.91 21.52
CA PHE A 113 9.48 -33.68 22.77
C PHE A 113 10.73 -33.37 23.62
N VAL A 114 11.74 -32.76 23.00
CA VAL A 114 13.04 -32.43 23.60
C VAL A 114 13.24 -30.91 23.59
N THR A 115 14.18 -30.44 24.39
CA THR A 115 14.55 -29.02 24.38
C THR A 115 15.34 -28.66 23.12
N MET A 116 15.26 -27.42 22.66
CA MET A 116 16.11 -26.92 21.58
C MET A 116 17.59 -27.03 21.95
N GLU A 117 17.95 -26.82 23.21
CA GLU A 117 19.30 -27.08 23.72
C GLU A 117 19.76 -28.52 23.48
N GLN A 118 18.91 -29.52 23.71
CA GLN A 118 19.23 -30.93 23.45
C GLN A 118 19.42 -31.19 21.94
N ILE A 119 18.55 -30.63 21.10
CA ILE A 119 18.67 -30.74 19.64
C ILE A 119 20.01 -30.16 19.16
N ILE A 120 20.44 -29.02 19.73
CA ILE A 120 21.73 -28.40 19.42
C ILE A 120 22.90 -29.28 19.89
N LEU A 121 22.83 -29.84 21.11
CA LEU A 121 23.88 -30.71 21.63
C LEU A 121 24.07 -31.98 20.78
N GLU A 122 22.97 -32.60 20.36
CA GLU A 122 22.98 -33.81 19.52
C GLU A 122 23.33 -33.52 18.05
N GLY A 123 23.11 -32.28 17.58
CA GLY A 123 23.55 -31.78 16.28
C GLY A 123 25.08 -31.67 16.11
N GLY A 124 25.84 -31.83 17.20
CA GLY A 124 27.31 -31.88 17.20
C GLY A 124 27.99 -30.55 16.89
N LEU A 125 29.25 -30.61 16.44
CA LEU A 125 30.14 -29.44 16.20
C LEU A 125 29.58 -28.37 15.24
N ARG A 126 28.55 -28.69 14.44
CA ARG A 126 27.91 -27.73 13.53
C ARG A 126 26.84 -26.91 14.21
N ALA A 127 26.07 -27.53 15.10
CA ALA A 127 25.02 -26.86 15.85
C ALA A 127 25.57 -25.90 16.93
N SER A 128 26.83 -26.07 17.34
CA SER A 128 27.51 -25.17 18.26
C SER A 128 27.98 -23.84 17.64
N GLN A 129 27.78 -23.63 16.33
CA GLN A 129 28.09 -22.36 15.66
C GLN A 129 26.98 -21.33 15.93
N PRO A 130 27.30 -20.01 15.92
CA PRO A 130 26.28 -18.97 16.03
C PRO A 130 25.27 -19.06 14.88
N TYR A 131 23.96 -19.02 15.20
CA TYR A 131 22.90 -18.97 14.21
C TYR A 131 22.55 -17.53 13.81
N TYR A 132 21.97 -17.35 12.62
CA TYR A 132 21.48 -16.06 12.13
C TYR A 132 19.98 -16.10 11.82
N GLN A 133 19.48 -17.16 11.16
CA GLN A 133 18.05 -17.27 10.85
C GLN A 133 17.32 -17.93 12.02
N THR A 134 17.62 -19.19 12.32
CA THR A 134 17.06 -19.92 13.45
C THR A 134 18.11 -20.85 14.08
N PRO A 135 17.90 -21.33 15.31
CA PRO A 135 18.78 -22.33 15.92
C PRO A 135 18.98 -23.62 15.09
N LEU A 136 18.12 -23.86 14.09
CA LEU A 136 18.21 -25.00 13.15
C LEU A 136 18.96 -24.68 11.85
N ASP A 137 19.69 -23.56 11.80
CA ASP A 137 20.55 -23.17 10.67
C ASP A 137 21.54 -24.29 10.28
N PHE A 138 22.06 -25.05 11.26
CA PHE A 138 23.02 -26.12 10.98
C PHE A 138 22.47 -27.27 10.12
N VAL A 139 21.13 -27.35 9.95
CA VAL A 139 20.45 -28.42 9.20
C VAL A 139 20.37 -28.10 7.71
N SER A 140 20.00 -26.86 7.35
CA SER A 140 19.53 -26.51 6.00
C SER A 140 20.05 -25.16 5.50
N ARG A 141 21.16 -24.67 6.07
CA ARG A 141 21.72 -23.38 5.69
C ARG A 141 22.63 -23.50 4.48
N ASP A 142 22.00 -23.39 3.32
CA ASP A 142 22.67 -23.44 2.02
C ASP A 142 22.79 -22.05 1.41
N GLU A 143 23.97 -21.46 1.55
CA GLU A 143 24.28 -20.15 0.97
C GLU A 143 24.72 -20.28 -0.49
N THR A 144 23.79 -20.05 -1.42
CA THR A 144 24.10 -20.02 -2.85
C THR A 144 24.62 -18.65 -3.28
N ALA A 145 25.48 -18.58 -4.32
CA ALA A 145 25.97 -17.28 -4.82
C ALA A 145 24.86 -16.38 -5.35
N LEU A 146 23.82 -17.01 -5.90
CA LEU A 146 22.64 -16.28 -6.34
C LEU A 146 21.92 -15.68 -5.13
N ASN A 147 21.77 -16.44 -4.03
CA ASN A 147 21.21 -15.93 -2.78
C ASN A 147 22.06 -14.79 -2.20
N LEU A 148 23.38 -14.94 -2.13
CA LEU A 148 24.28 -13.90 -1.62
C LEU A 148 24.26 -12.64 -2.48
N ALA A 149 24.33 -12.79 -3.81
CA ALA A 149 24.26 -11.67 -4.73
C ALA A 149 22.89 -10.98 -4.64
N TRP A 150 21.81 -11.75 -4.53
CA TRP A 150 20.46 -11.23 -4.37
C TRP A 150 20.28 -10.47 -3.07
N GLN A 151 20.71 -11.04 -1.94
CA GLN A 151 20.70 -10.37 -0.64
C GLN A 151 21.55 -9.10 -0.68
N TYR A 152 22.71 -9.13 -1.35
CA TYR A 152 23.52 -7.93 -1.58
C TYR A 152 22.78 -6.86 -2.38
N TYR A 153 22.17 -7.21 -3.51
CA TYR A 153 21.43 -6.23 -4.31
C TYR A 153 20.22 -5.69 -3.56
N ASN A 154 19.52 -6.52 -2.78
CA ASN A 154 18.42 -6.07 -1.93
C ASN A 154 18.92 -5.14 -0.81
N GLU A 155 20.06 -5.44 -0.17
CA GLU A 155 20.65 -4.57 0.82
C GLU A 155 21.19 -3.26 0.23
N LEU A 156 21.78 -3.32 -0.96
CA LEU A 156 22.21 -2.14 -1.71
C LEU A 156 21.02 -1.28 -2.12
N ALA A 157 19.97 -1.89 -2.65
CA ALA A 157 18.74 -1.20 -3.01
C ALA A 157 18.11 -0.53 -1.78
N ARG A 158 18.03 -1.24 -0.64
CA ARG A 158 17.57 -0.67 0.64
C ARG A 158 18.44 0.51 1.10
N LYS A 159 19.76 0.42 0.96
CA LYS A 159 20.69 1.54 1.23
C LYS A 159 20.51 2.71 0.26
N LEU A 160 20.00 2.45 -0.94
CA LEU A 160 19.60 3.44 -1.94
C LEU A 160 18.13 3.86 -1.79
N LEU A 161 17.49 3.57 -0.64
CA LEU A 161 16.09 3.90 -0.33
C LEU A 161 15.05 3.28 -1.29
N PHE A 162 15.41 2.18 -1.96
CA PHE A 162 14.57 1.46 -2.91
C PHE A 162 14.44 -0.01 -2.48
N SER A 163 13.26 -0.48 -2.06
CA SER A 163 13.06 -1.90 -1.68
C SER A 163 11.87 -2.51 -2.43
N PRO A 164 12.04 -2.86 -3.71
CA PRO A 164 10.95 -3.37 -4.55
C PRO A 164 10.46 -4.78 -4.17
N PHE A 165 11.20 -5.50 -3.31
CA PHE A 165 10.91 -6.90 -2.95
C PHE A 165 10.85 -7.08 -1.43
N SER A 166 10.05 -8.08 -1.00
CA SER A 166 9.83 -8.59 0.36
C SER A 166 10.29 -7.73 1.55
N ARG A 167 9.38 -7.47 2.50
CA ARG A 167 9.69 -6.83 3.80
C ARG A 167 10.94 -7.47 4.42
N ARG A 168 11.82 -6.67 5.03
CA ARG A 168 12.99 -7.18 5.77
C ARG A 168 12.54 -7.97 7.01
N VAL A 169 13.21 -9.08 7.34
CA VAL A 169 13.05 -9.77 8.64
C VAL A 169 13.98 -9.11 9.64
N THR A 170 13.42 -8.59 10.73
CA THR A 170 14.15 -7.82 11.75
C THR A 170 14.31 -8.58 13.06
N LYS A 171 13.68 -9.75 13.19
CA LYS A 171 13.63 -10.54 14.42
C LYS A 171 14.65 -11.68 14.37
N VAL A 172 15.29 -11.97 15.50
CA VAL A 172 16.22 -13.10 15.68
C VAL A 172 15.82 -13.85 16.97
N PRO A 173 15.50 -15.16 16.91
CA PRO A 173 15.31 -15.97 15.71
C PRO A 173 14.23 -15.41 14.76
N TRP A 174 14.31 -15.76 13.48
CA TRP A 174 13.34 -15.36 12.47
C TRP A 174 11.93 -15.87 12.83
N ASP A 175 10.91 -15.06 12.54
CA ASP A 175 9.49 -15.38 12.72
C ASP A 175 8.81 -15.89 11.44
N ARG A 176 9.47 -15.78 10.29
CA ARG A 176 9.00 -16.27 9.00
C ARG A 176 10.16 -16.59 8.06
N ASN A 177 9.87 -17.42 7.06
CA ASN A 177 10.77 -17.63 5.92
C ASN A 177 10.44 -16.60 4.82
N PRO A 178 11.35 -15.67 4.47
CA PRO A 178 11.17 -14.75 3.35
C PRO A 178 10.95 -15.50 2.02
N GLY A 179 10.05 -14.98 1.18
CA GLY A 179 9.74 -15.56 -0.13
C GLY A 179 10.76 -15.25 -1.23
N ASP A 180 11.74 -14.40 -0.93
CA ASP A 180 12.78 -13.90 -1.82
C ASP A 180 14.14 -14.57 -1.59
N ILE A 181 14.17 -15.74 -0.93
CA ILE A 181 15.39 -16.53 -0.73
C ILE A 181 15.60 -17.47 -1.91
N PHE A 182 16.81 -17.46 -2.47
CA PHE A 182 17.20 -18.40 -3.51
C PHE A 182 17.72 -19.71 -2.89
N LEU A 183 16.84 -20.69 -2.83
CA LEU A 183 17.14 -22.04 -2.33
C LEU A 183 18.13 -22.78 -3.24
N GLN A 184 18.96 -23.62 -2.64
CA GLN A 184 19.75 -24.60 -3.38
C GLN A 184 18.83 -25.63 -4.03
N MET A 185 19.03 -25.86 -5.32
CA MET A 185 18.31 -26.90 -6.05
C MET A 185 19.11 -28.19 -6.08
N ASP A 186 18.44 -29.32 -5.84
CA ASP A 186 19.00 -30.65 -6.04
C ASP A 186 19.42 -30.86 -7.51
N PHE A 187 20.34 -31.79 -7.74
CA PHE A 187 20.89 -32.06 -9.08
C PHE A 187 19.80 -32.34 -10.14
N ASP A 188 18.79 -33.13 -9.81
CA ASP A 188 17.74 -33.50 -10.76
C ASP A 188 16.84 -32.31 -11.10
N LEU A 189 16.54 -31.44 -10.13
CA LEU A 189 15.79 -30.21 -10.35
C LEU A 189 16.59 -29.20 -11.18
N LYS A 190 17.91 -29.13 -10.99
CA LYS A 190 18.80 -28.31 -11.85
C LYS A 190 18.76 -28.76 -13.31
N LEU A 191 18.70 -30.07 -13.56
CA LEU A 191 18.58 -30.62 -14.91
C LEU A 191 17.24 -30.22 -15.55
N VAL A 192 16.13 -30.36 -14.82
CA VAL A 192 14.80 -29.94 -15.28
C VAL A 192 14.75 -28.44 -15.56
N GLY A 193 15.25 -27.60 -14.64
CA GLY A 193 15.31 -26.16 -14.83
C GLY A 193 16.13 -25.75 -16.06
N SER A 194 17.25 -26.44 -16.31
CA SER A 194 18.09 -26.23 -17.49
C SER A 194 17.32 -26.50 -18.79
N VAL A 195 16.51 -27.56 -18.81
CA VAL A 195 15.65 -27.86 -19.97
C VAL A 195 14.64 -26.74 -20.22
N PHE A 196 13.96 -26.23 -19.18
CA PHE A 196 13.03 -25.10 -19.33
C PHE A 196 13.71 -23.83 -19.85
N ILE A 197 14.90 -23.50 -19.36
CA ILE A 197 15.69 -22.35 -19.82
C ILE A 197 16.07 -22.50 -21.30
N LEU A 198 16.50 -23.69 -21.71
CA LEU A 198 16.84 -23.96 -23.11
C LEU A 198 15.62 -23.86 -24.03
N ILE A 199 14.46 -24.39 -23.60
CA ILE A 199 13.21 -24.28 -24.38
C ILE A 199 12.80 -22.80 -24.49
N PHE A 200 12.79 -22.06 -23.38
CA PHE A 200 12.47 -20.63 -23.38
C PHE A 200 13.37 -19.85 -24.34
N SER A 201 14.67 -20.13 -24.32
CA SER A 201 15.64 -19.47 -25.20
C SER A 201 15.50 -19.88 -26.67
N ALA A 202 15.12 -21.14 -26.94
CA ALA A 202 14.91 -21.67 -28.28
C ALA A 202 13.73 -21.04 -29.02
N VAL A 203 12.67 -20.65 -28.31
CA VAL A 203 11.45 -20.07 -28.91
C VAL A 203 11.80 -18.84 -29.77
N PHE A 204 12.74 -18.00 -29.35
CA PHE A 204 13.12 -16.80 -30.10
C PHE A 204 13.76 -17.10 -31.46
N LEU A 205 14.46 -18.24 -31.59
CA LEU A 205 15.06 -18.67 -32.85
C LEU A 205 14.00 -19.05 -33.90
N THR A 206 12.77 -19.38 -33.49
CA THR A 206 11.70 -19.73 -34.44
C THR A 206 11.29 -18.54 -35.32
N ALA A 207 11.52 -17.31 -34.87
CA ALA A 207 11.28 -16.08 -35.63
C ALA A 207 12.46 -15.66 -36.53
N TRP A 208 13.38 -16.57 -36.85
CA TRP A 208 14.56 -16.28 -37.67
C TRP A 208 14.22 -15.63 -39.02
N ASN A 209 13.08 -16.01 -39.60
CA ASN A 209 12.61 -15.57 -40.91
C ASN A 209 11.38 -14.65 -40.83
N PHE A 210 11.09 -14.07 -39.67
CA PHE A 210 9.99 -13.10 -39.55
C PHE A 210 10.26 -11.85 -40.40
N SER A 211 9.18 -11.21 -40.86
CA SER A 211 9.24 -9.95 -41.57
C SER A 211 9.42 -8.81 -40.56
N PHE A 212 10.53 -8.08 -40.68
CA PHE A 212 10.79 -6.88 -39.88
C PHE A 212 10.71 -5.64 -40.76
N PRO A 213 10.31 -4.47 -40.21
CA PRO A 213 10.24 -3.22 -40.96
C PRO A 213 11.57 -2.83 -41.61
N THR A 214 12.69 -3.15 -40.96
CA THR A 214 14.04 -2.88 -41.48
C THR A 214 14.96 -4.09 -41.39
N VAL A 215 16.01 -4.09 -42.24
CA VAL A 215 17.10 -5.09 -42.21
C VAL A 215 17.87 -5.03 -40.89
N ILE A 216 18.03 -3.83 -40.33
CA ILE A 216 18.74 -3.59 -39.07
C ILE A 216 17.99 -4.25 -37.90
N GLU A 217 16.67 -4.07 -37.81
CA GLU A 217 15.84 -4.68 -36.74
C GLU A 217 15.85 -6.21 -36.83
N ARG A 218 15.78 -6.77 -38.05
CA ARG A 218 15.91 -8.21 -38.27
C ARG A 218 17.26 -8.74 -37.78
N ASP A 219 18.34 -8.05 -38.12
CA ASP A 219 19.68 -8.50 -37.77
C ASP A 219 19.93 -8.33 -36.25
N PHE A 220 19.41 -7.27 -35.62
CA PHE A 220 19.37 -7.14 -34.16
C PHE A 220 18.60 -8.28 -33.50
N TRP A 221 17.42 -8.63 -34.02
CA TRP A 221 16.62 -9.75 -33.50
C TRP A 221 17.39 -11.08 -33.55
N ARG A 222 18.07 -11.36 -34.67
CA ARG A 222 18.86 -12.58 -34.85
C ARG A 222 20.04 -12.64 -33.89
N VAL A 223 20.77 -11.53 -33.75
CA VAL A 223 21.88 -11.42 -32.78
C VAL A 223 21.37 -11.60 -31.36
N ALA A 224 20.27 -10.95 -30.99
CA ALA A 224 19.66 -11.09 -29.67
C ALA A 224 19.16 -12.52 -29.40
N SER A 225 18.56 -13.17 -30.38
CA SER A 225 18.08 -14.57 -30.25
C SER A 225 19.22 -15.56 -30.07
N ILE A 226 20.34 -15.38 -30.80
CA ILE A 226 21.56 -16.17 -30.60
C ILE A 226 22.16 -15.87 -29.22
N TYR A 227 22.23 -14.60 -28.83
CA TYR A 227 22.72 -14.20 -27.52
C TYR A 227 21.92 -14.86 -26.41
N MET A 228 20.58 -14.84 -26.49
CA MET A 228 19.71 -15.49 -25.50
C MET A 228 19.93 -17.01 -25.45
N MET A 229 20.09 -17.68 -26.59
CA MET A 229 20.40 -19.12 -26.64
C MET A 229 21.76 -19.44 -26.00
N VAL A 230 22.80 -18.69 -26.38
CA VAL A 230 24.15 -18.88 -25.84
C VAL A 230 24.18 -18.56 -24.35
N TYR A 231 23.50 -17.49 -23.92
CA TYR A 231 23.38 -17.12 -22.52
C TYR A 231 22.57 -18.16 -21.74
N GLY A 232 21.49 -18.71 -22.27
CA GLY A 232 20.75 -19.80 -21.62
C GLY A 232 21.60 -21.06 -21.44
N ALA A 233 22.41 -21.42 -22.43
CA ALA A 233 23.26 -22.61 -22.41
C ALA A 233 24.54 -22.44 -21.57
N VAL A 234 25.20 -21.28 -21.68
CA VAL A 234 26.49 -20.99 -21.04
C VAL A 234 26.30 -20.26 -19.71
N GLY A 235 25.21 -19.53 -19.53
CA GLY A 235 24.89 -18.76 -18.32
C GLY A 235 24.79 -19.65 -17.09
N ALA A 236 24.30 -20.88 -17.21
CA ALA A 236 24.34 -21.86 -16.12
C ALA A 236 25.79 -22.19 -15.70
N LEU A 237 26.70 -22.36 -16.66
CA LEU A 237 28.13 -22.56 -16.41
C LEU A 237 28.81 -21.30 -15.88
N TRP A 238 28.38 -20.11 -16.34
CA TRP A 238 28.84 -18.82 -15.84
C TRP A 238 28.42 -18.59 -14.40
N MET A 239 27.21 -18.97 -14.02
CA MET A 239 26.74 -18.92 -12.64
C MET A 239 27.60 -19.84 -11.76
N GLU A 240 27.85 -21.09 -12.17
CA GLU A 240 28.77 -22.01 -11.48
C GLU A 240 30.21 -21.45 -11.38
N LEU A 241 30.71 -20.80 -12.43
CA LEU A 241 32.00 -20.12 -12.43
C LEU A 241 32.00 -18.89 -11.50
N ALA A 242 30.91 -18.12 -11.45
CA ALA A 242 30.74 -17.00 -10.54
C ALA A 242 30.72 -17.48 -9.08
N MET A 243 30.07 -18.62 -8.80
CA MET A 243 30.16 -19.29 -7.48
C MET A 243 31.61 -19.62 -7.12
N TRP A 244 32.43 -20.01 -8.10
CA TRP A 244 33.85 -20.33 -7.88
C TRP A 244 34.72 -19.10 -7.61
N ILE A 245 34.51 -18.00 -8.34
CA ILE A 245 35.35 -16.81 -8.27
C ILE A 245 35.03 -15.94 -7.05
N PHE A 246 33.75 -15.79 -6.69
CA PHE A 246 33.31 -14.66 -5.86
C PHE A 246 32.99 -14.98 -4.40
N ILE A 247 32.73 -16.25 -4.04
CA ILE A 247 32.46 -16.63 -2.64
C ILE A 247 33.75 -17.16 -1.98
N PRO A 248 34.05 -16.78 -0.71
CA PRO A 248 35.08 -17.45 0.08
C PRO A 248 34.84 -18.97 0.10
N GLN A 249 35.80 -19.72 -0.44
CA GLN A 249 35.66 -21.17 -0.61
C GLN A 249 35.56 -21.94 0.73
N ASP A 250 35.92 -21.30 1.85
CA ASP A 250 35.80 -21.87 3.19
C ASP A 250 34.34 -21.86 3.69
N CYS A 251 33.55 -20.84 3.33
CA CYS A 251 32.10 -20.77 3.58
C CYS A 251 31.35 -21.77 2.69
N LEU A 252 31.73 -21.87 1.40
CA LEU A 252 31.18 -22.87 0.48
C LEU A 252 31.49 -24.32 0.90
N ALA A 253 32.66 -24.56 1.52
CA ALA A 253 33.03 -25.90 1.98
C ALA A 253 32.15 -26.44 3.12
N GLN A 254 31.36 -25.58 3.76
CA GLN A 254 30.38 -25.95 4.79
C GLN A 254 28.97 -26.18 4.22
N GLY A 255 28.56 -25.44 3.17
CA GLY A 255 27.26 -25.60 2.45
C GLY A 255 27.28 -26.52 1.21
N LEU A 256 28.38 -27.23 0.94
CA LEU A 256 28.52 -28.20 -0.17
C LEU A 256 28.23 -29.65 0.25
N ILE A 257 27.56 -29.82 1.38
CA ILE A 257 27.14 -31.12 1.89
C ILE A 257 25.83 -31.44 1.17
N PRO A 258 25.65 -32.68 0.65
CA PRO A 258 24.37 -33.04 0.07
C PRO A 258 23.26 -32.77 1.11
N SER A 259 22.11 -32.25 0.67
CA SER A 259 20.96 -32.12 1.57
C SER A 259 20.66 -33.49 2.20
N ILE A 260 20.05 -33.50 3.39
CA ILE A 260 19.70 -34.76 4.07
C ILE A 260 18.83 -35.64 3.15
N TYR A 261 17.96 -35.01 2.36
CA TYR A 261 17.18 -35.67 1.33
C TYR A 261 18.06 -36.29 0.24
N GLU A 262 19.03 -35.54 -0.27
CA GLU A 262 20.01 -36.04 -1.22
C GLU A 262 20.83 -37.21 -0.66
N GLU A 263 21.25 -37.20 0.60
CA GLU A 263 21.94 -38.33 1.25
C GLU A 263 21.06 -39.58 1.35
N SER A 264 19.74 -39.39 1.49
CA SER A 264 18.76 -40.49 1.57
C SER A 264 18.49 -41.19 0.22
N LEU A 265 18.79 -40.54 -0.91
CA LEU A 265 18.58 -41.06 -2.26
C LEU A 265 19.71 -42.02 -2.70
N GLY A 266 19.37 -43.15 -3.35
CA GLY A 266 20.32 -44.18 -3.79
C GLY A 266 21.42 -43.72 -4.77
N GLU A 267 22.48 -44.53 -4.92
CA GLU A 267 23.67 -44.17 -5.71
C GLU A 267 23.40 -44.10 -7.24
N HIS A 268 23.42 -42.89 -7.82
CA HIS A 268 23.45 -42.69 -9.29
C HIS A 268 24.89 -42.37 -9.78
N PRO A 269 25.41 -42.98 -10.86
CA PRO A 269 26.83 -42.85 -11.26
C PRO A 269 27.26 -41.41 -11.59
N VAL A 270 26.40 -40.63 -12.25
CA VAL A 270 26.67 -39.20 -12.56
C VAL A 270 26.65 -38.36 -11.29
N ARG A 271 25.71 -38.64 -10.38
CA ARG A 271 25.56 -37.96 -9.10
C ARG A 271 26.74 -38.26 -8.17
N LYS A 272 27.18 -39.52 -8.14
CA LYS A 272 28.38 -39.99 -7.41
C LYS A 272 29.66 -39.39 -7.98
N TRP A 273 29.75 -39.20 -9.29
CA TRP A 273 30.88 -38.47 -9.89
C TRP A 273 30.86 -36.99 -9.49
N TYR A 274 29.69 -36.33 -9.59
CA TYR A 274 29.51 -34.93 -9.19
C TYR A 274 29.86 -34.72 -7.71
N HIS A 275 29.34 -35.56 -6.81
CA HIS A 275 29.69 -35.55 -5.38
C HIS A 275 31.17 -35.80 -5.13
N ARG A 276 31.79 -36.78 -5.80
CA ARG A 276 33.23 -37.01 -5.71
C ARG A 276 34.05 -35.82 -6.21
N TYR A 277 33.58 -35.14 -7.26
CA TYR A 277 34.20 -33.93 -7.76
C TYR A 277 34.11 -32.79 -6.73
N GLN A 278 32.95 -32.59 -6.09
CA GLN A 278 32.77 -31.61 -5.01
C GLN A 278 33.65 -31.93 -3.78
N VAL A 279 33.73 -33.20 -3.37
CA VAL A 279 34.59 -33.64 -2.25
C VAL A 279 36.08 -33.51 -2.59
N TRP A 280 36.48 -33.90 -3.81
CA TRP A 280 37.85 -33.71 -4.28
C TRP A 280 38.23 -32.23 -4.30
N ARG A 281 37.32 -31.37 -4.79
CA ARG A 281 37.44 -29.92 -4.78
C ARG A 281 37.66 -29.37 -3.36
N ARG A 282 36.94 -29.88 -2.36
CA ARG A 282 37.13 -29.56 -0.92
C ARG A 282 38.53 -29.96 -0.42
N SER A 283 38.97 -31.18 -0.71
CA SER A 283 40.24 -31.73 -0.22
C SER A 283 41.49 -30.96 -0.70
N ARG A 284 41.42 -30.34 -1.89
CA ARG A 284 42.55 -29.63 -2.49
C ARG A 284 42.84 -28.28 -1.81
N LYS A 285 41.84 -27.66 -1.17
CA LYS A 285 41.98 -26.39 -0.44
C LYS A 285 42.27 -26.53 1.06
N SER A 286 41.75 -27.57 1.72
CA SER A 286 42.15 -27.91 3.09
C SER A 286 43.66 -28.15 3.23
N LYS A 287 44.35 -28.53 2.15
CA LYS A 287 45.82 -28.65 2.12
C LYS A 287 46.59 -27.34 1.89
N THR A 288 45.93 -26.27 1.43
CA THR A 288 46.57 -24.96 1.16
C THR A 288 46.27 -23.90 2.21
N HIS A 289 45.20 -24.08 3.00
CA HIS A 289 44.97 -23.37 4.25
C HIS A 289 44.95 -24.43 5.36
N GLY A 290 46.09 -24.60 6.03
CA GLY A 290 46.14 -25.39 7.26
C GLY A 290 45.07 -24.87 8.21
N PHE A 291 44.42 -25.80 8.91
CA PHE A 291 43.49 -25.56 10.00
C PHE A 291 43.98 -24.38 10.84
N ARG A 292 43.40 -23.20 10.60
CA ARG A 292 43.42 -22.13 11.57
C ARG A 292 42.12 -22.38 12.32
N GLU A 293 42.27 -23.12 13.42
CA GLU A 293 41.28 -23.13 14.49
C GLU A 293 40.80 -21.70 14.71
N LEU A 294 39.53 -21.54 15.07
CA LEU A 294 39.07 -20.31 15.68
C LEU A 294 40.00 -20.02 16.86
N ASP A 295 40.99 -19.15 16.66
CA ASP A 295 41.77 -18.52 17.72
C ASP A 295 40.77 -17.64 18.48
N SER A 296 40.11 -18.23 19.48
CA SER A 296 39.95 -17.55 20.75
C SER A 296 41.34 -17.04 21.16
N ASP A 297 41.46 -15.73 21.36
CA ASP A 297 42.66 -15.04 21.85
C ASP A 297 43.88 -14.97 20.91
N SER A 298 43.86 -14.01 19.97
CA SER A 298 45.10 -13.44 19.43
C SER A 298 45.16 -11.91 19.62
N LEU A 299 45.61 -11.50 20.80
CA LEU A 299 46.05 -10.14 21.17
C LEU A 299 47.37 -9.72 20.47
N ALA A 300 47.51 -9.98 19.17
CA ALA A 300 48.67 -9.54 18.39
C ALA A 300 48.20 -8.76 17.15
N PRO A 301 48.49 -7.44 17.03
CA PRO A 301 48.10 -6.67 15.86
C PRO A 301 48.85 -7.19 14.63
N GLN A 302 48.12 -7.80 13.70
CA GLN A 302 48.68 -8.12 12.38
C GLN A 302 49.00 -6.81 11.64
N ARG A 303 50.26 -6.66 11.22
CA ARG A 303 50.71 -5.48 10.45
C ARG A 303 49.82 -5.32 9.21
N PRO A 304 49.25 -4.13 8.94
CA PRO A 304 48.42 -3.91 7.76
C PRO A 304 49.32 -4.01 6.51
N LYS A 305 49.11 -5.04 5.70
CA LYS A 305 49.69 -5.08 4.36
C LYS A 305 49.01 -3.98 3.53
N LYS A 306 49.80 -2.99 3.10
CA LYS A 306 49.32 -1.79 2.40
C LYS A 306 49.39 -2.03 0.88
N GLY A 307 48.23 -2.23 0.27
CA GLY A 307 48.10 -2.30 -1.19
C GLY A 307 46.62 -2.33 -1.63
N VAL A 308 46.31 -1.78 -2.80
CA VAL A 308 44.94 -1.78 -3.38
C VAL A 308 44.45 -3.22 -3.57
N PHE A 309 45.31 -4.13 -4.03
CA PHE A 309 44.99 -5.56 -4.14
C PHE A 309 44.70 -6.24 -2.80
N ASP A 310 45.35 -5.82 -1.72
CA ASP A 310 45.07 -6.35 -0.37
C ASP A 310 43.74 -5.81 0.16
N TYR A 311 43.41 -4.54 -0.12
CA TYR A 311 42.10 -3.95 0.22
C TYR A 311 40.96 -4.64 -0.53
N LEU A 312 41.12 -4.87 -1.83
CA LEU A 312 40.13 -5.52 -2.68
C LEU A 312 39.89 -6.99 -2.34
N ASN A 313 40.89 -7.66 -1.76
CA ASN A 313 40.76 -9.03 -1.26
C ASN A 313 40.22 -9.13 0.17
N LYS A 314 39.95 -8.02 0.87
CA LYS A 314 39.30 -8.06 2.19
C LYS A 314 37.90 -8.66 2.07
N SER A 315 37.53 -9.48 3.06
CA SER A 315 36.14 -9.87 3.29
C SER A 315 35.39 -8.71 3.93
N HIS A 316 34.18 -8.45 3.42
CA HIS A 316 33.23 -7.53 4.01
C HIS A 316 31.95 -8.32 4.32
N ASP A 317 31.50 -8.25 5.56
CA ASP A 317 30.17 -8.73 5.93
C ASP A 317 29.13 -7.73 5.43
N ILE A 318 28.19 -8.22 4.62
CA ILE A 318 27.13 -7.39 4.04
C ILE A 318 25.84 -7.44 4.86
N SER A 319 25.76 -8.32 5.85
CA SER A 319 24.59 -8.46 6.72
C SER A 319 24.57 -7.38 7.81
N GLN A 320 23.37 -7.01 8.28
CA GLN A 320 23.23 -6.08 9.42
C GLN A 320 23.53 -6.72 10.78
N GLY A 321 23.49 -8.06 10.89
CA GLY A 321 23.62 -8.78 12.17
C GLY A 321 24.95 -9.53 12.35
N ASN A 322 25.97 -9.20 11.55
CA ASN A 322 27.25 -9.92 11.50
C ASN A 322 27.07 -11.43 11.30
N ASP A 323 26.32 -11.78 10.27
CA ASP A 323 26.15 -13.14 9.81
C ASP A 323 27.52 -13.75 9.46
N PRO A 324 27.97 -14.80 10.19
CA PRO A 324 29.28 -15.42 9.99
C PRO A 324 29.47 -16.03 8.59
N TYR A 325 28.41 -16.13 7.78
CA TYR A 325 28.42 -16.72 6.45
C TYR A 325 28.22 -15.68 5.31
N MET A 326 27.85 -14.42 5.59
CA MET A 326 27.66 -13.36 4.58
C MET A 326 28.93 -12.54 4.28
N HIS A 327 30.08 -13.20 4.20
CA HIS A 327 31.32 -12.53 3.83
C HIS A 327 31.56 -12.56 2.32
N VAL A 328 31.65 -11.38 1.68
CA VAL A 328 31.99 -11.24 0.26
C VAL A 328 33.26 -10.43 0.08
N ARG A 329 34.01 -10.68 -1.00
CA ARG A 329 35.24 -9.93 -1.29
C ARG A 329 34.91 -8.53 -1.82
N VAL A 330 35.62 -7.51 -1.34
CA VAL A 330 35.41 -6.11 -1.80
C VAL A 330 35.53 -5.99 -3.33
N TRP A 331 36.40 -6.76 -3.99
CA TRP A 331 36.52 -6.68 -5.44
C TRP A 331 35.29 -7.17 -6.22
N PHE A 332 34.54 -8.14 -5.66
CA PHE A 332 33.26 -8.55 -6.22
C PHE A 332 32.28 -7.37 -6.25
N LEU A 333 32.16 -6.66 -5.12
CA LEU A 333 31.26 -5.51 -4.95
C LEU A 333 31.55 -4.43 -6.00
N VAL A 334 32.82 -4.11 -6.23
CA VAL A 334 33.17 -3.06 -7.19
C VAL A 334 32.94 -3.53 -8.63
N ILE A 335 33.30 -4.77 -8.97
CA ILE A 335 33.12 -5.29 -10.34
C ILE A 335 31.63 -5.40 -10.68
N THR A 336 30.79 -5.93 -9.79
CA THR A 336 29.35 -6.04 -10.04
C THR A 336 28.69 -4.67 -10.10
N SER A 337 29.10 -3.72 -9.25
CA SER A 337 28.62 -2.33 -9.31
C SER A 337 29.03 -1.64 -10.62
N ILE A 338 30.28 -1.83 -11.07
CA ILE A 338 30.75 -1.29 -12.36
C ILE A 338 29.99 -1.92 -13.52
N LEU A 339 29.80 -3.24 -13.53
CA LEU A 339 29.02 -3.94 -14.56
C LEU A 339 27.58 -3.43 -14.58
N CYS A 340 26.95 -3.24 -13.43
CA CYS A 340 25.61 -2.68 -13.31
C CYS A 340 25.55 -1.24 -13.88
N CYS A 341 26.50 -0.38 -13.52
CA CYS A 341 26.62 0.96 -14.11
C CYS A 341 26.84 0.93 -15.63
N LEU A 342 27.62 -0.03 -16.13
CA LEU A 342 27.90 -0.19 -17.56
C LEU A 342 26.74 -0.81 -18.35
N THR A 343 25.83 -1.57 -17.73
CA THR A 343 24.62 -2.11 -18.38
C THR A 343 23.47 -1.10 -18.35
N VAL A 344 23.37 -0.29 -17.29
CA VAL A 344 22.33 0.75 -17.14
C VAL A 344 22.58 1.95 -18.07
N ARG A 345 23.83 2.39 -18.22
CA ARG A 345 24.21 3.55 -19.04
C ARG A 345 23.78 3.46 -20.52
N PRO A 346 24.01 2.36 -21.26
CA PRO A 346 23.54 2.23 -22.63
C PRO A 346 22.01 2.12 -22.74
N GLN A 347 21.29 1.66 -21.71
CA GLN A 347 19.83 1.64 -21.71
C GLN A 347 19.24 3.03 -21.50
N ILE A 348 19.82 3.84 -20.61
CA ILE A 348 19.47 5.25 -20.42
C ILE A 348 19.79 6.07 -21.69
N ASP A 349 20.95 5.81 -22.31
CA ASP A 349 21.32 6.49 -23.55
C ASP A 349 20.41 6.08 -24.72
N LEU A 350 20.03 4.80 -24.86
CA LEU A 350 19.06 4.37 -25.88
C LEU A 350 17.66 4.93 -25.63
N PHE A 351 17.20 4.97 -24.37
CA PHE A 351 15.91 5.53 -23.99
C PHE A 351 15.89 7.05 -24.20
N GLY A 352 16.97 7.74 -23.86
CA GLY A 352 17.18 9.16 -24.14
C GLY A 352 17.26 9.46 -25.65
N ILE A 353 17.83 8.57 -26.46
CA ILE A 353 17.81 8.68 -27.92
C ILE A 353 16.39 8.45 -28.47
N HIS A 354 15.62 7.54 -27.88
CA HIS A 354 14.22 7.30 -28.25
C HIS A 354 13.34 8.51 -27.91
N ILE A 355 13.46 9.06 -26.69
CA ILE A 355 12.78 10.30 -26.27
C ILE A 355 13.21 11.47 -27.14
N ARG A 356 14.50 11.62 -27.49
CA ARG A 356 14.96 12.69 -28.39
C ARG A 356 14.43 12.53 -29.81
N LYS A 357 14.29 11.32 -30.32
CA LYS A 357 13.66 11.07 -31.64
C LYS A 357 12.16 11.33 -31.62
N VAL A 358 11.47 10.94 -30.55
CA VAL A 358 10.05 11.25 -30.34
C VAL A 358 9.87 12.77 -30.22
N ALA A 359 10.69 13.46 -29.42
CA ALA A 359 10.68 14.91 -29.30
C ALA A 359 11.04 15.63 -30.62
N GLN A 360 12.02 15.13 -31.39
CA GLN A 360 12.33 15.70 -32.71
C GLN A 360 11.18 15.54 -33.72
N LEU A 361 10.39 14.47 -33.63
CA LEU A 361 9.18 14.30 -34.43
C LEU A 361 8.06 15.26 -33.99
N THR A 362 8.01 15.64 -32.70
CA THR A 362 7.01 16.58 -32.16
C THR A 362 7.38 18.07 -32.36
N PHE A 363 8.66 18.42 -32.50
CA PHE A 363 9.14 19.82 -32.52
C PHE A 363 9.53 20.39 -33.90
N THR A 364 9.14 19.76 -35.01
CA THR A 364 9.43 20.28 -36.37
C THR A 364 8.52 21.42 -36.86
N THR A 365 7.81 22.11 -35.97
CA THR A 365 6.92 23.24 -36.32
C THR A 365 7.28 24.58 -35.68
N PHE A 366 8.54 24.86 -35.34
CA PHE A 366 8.94 26.20 -34.85
C PHE A 366 10.18 26.75 -35.55
N ASP A 367 10.00 27.95 -36.13
CA ASP A 367 10.92 28.68 -37.02
C ASP A 367 12.06 29.38 -36.23
N PRO A 368 13.34 29.15 -36.57
CA PRO A 368 14.47 29.74 -35.85
C PRO A 368 15.02 30.97 -36.58
N SER A 369 14.37 32.14 -36.42
CA SER A 369 14.87 33.39 -37.04
C SER A 369 15.07 34.57 -36.08
N SER A 370 15.17 34.35 -34.77
CA SER A 370 15.47 35.43 -33.84
C SER A 370 16.25 34.92 -32.63
N TYR A 371 17.56 35.16 -32.56
CA TYR A 371 18.26 35.53 -31.32
C TYR A 371 19.71 35.97 -31.60
N ASP A 372 20.09 37.10 -30.98
CA ASP A 372 21.33 37.88 -31.11
C ASP A 372 22.35 37.46 -30.02
N PRO A 373 23.65 37.24 -30.31
CA PRO A 373 24.58 36.63 -29.36
C PRO A 373 25.38 37.69 -28.57
N PHE A 374 24.77 38.34 -27.58
CA PHE A 374 25.48 39.26 -26.68
C PHE A 374 24.95 39.29 -25.25
N TYR A 375 24.77 38.13 -24.59
CA TYR A 375 24.57 38.07 -23.13
C TYR A 375 25.22 36.81 -22.54
N SER A 376 26.55 36.79 -22.50
CA SER A 376 27.34 35.74 -21.83
C SER A 376 28.32 36.39 -20.86
N LEU A 377 27.84 36.82 -19.69
CA LEU A 377 28.68 37.01 -18.48
C LEU A 377 27.89 37.37 -17.19
N SER A 378 26.53 37.34 -17.21
CA SER A 378 25.69 37.53 -16.01
C SER A 378 25.03 36.23 -15.50
N THR A 379 25.24 35.11 -16.18
CA THR A 379 24.44 33.88 -15.94
C THR A 379 24.95 33.03 -14.78
N THR A 380 26.19 33.20 -14.35
CA THR A 380 26.76 32.36 -13.27
C THR A 380 26.38 32.83 -11.87
N TYR A 381 26.06 34.12 -11.68
CA TYR A 381 25.62 34.67 -10.39
C TYR A 381 24.09 34.62 -10.20
N SER A 382 23.31 34.64 -11.29
CA SER A 382 21.86 34.40 -11.23
C SER A 382 21.50 32.93 -11.04
N PHE A 383 22.39 31.99 -11.33
CA PHE A 383 22.13 30.56 -11.14
C PHE A 383 22.12 30.18 -9.64
N PHE A 384 23.01 30.76 -8.84
CA PHE A 384 23.07 30.49 -7.40
C PHE A 384 21.98 31.22 -6.58
N LEU A 385 21.56 32.41 -7.00
CA LEU A 385 20.43 33.12 -6.37
C LEU A 385 19.06 32.55 -6.77
N ASN A 386 18.95 31.96 -7.97
CA ASN A 386 17.74 31.21 -8.33
C ASN A 386 17.64 29.88 -7.60
N ILE A 387 18.75 29.18 -7.28
CA ILE A 387 18.66 27.93 -6.50
C ILE A 387 18.18 28.18 -5.05
N VAL A 388 18.60 29.28 -4.42
CA VAL A 388 18.11 29.63 -3.07
C VAL A 388 16.67 30.16 -3.10
N SER A 389 16.25 30.78 -4.21
CA SER A 389 14.85 31.17 -4.43
C SER A 389 13.97 29.98 -4.87
N PHE A 390 14.53 28.94 -5.49
CA PHE A 390 13.82 27.72 -5.90
C PHE A 390 13.60 26.75 -4.73
N VAL A 391 14.43 26.84 -3.68
CA VAL A 391 14.23 26.12 -2.41
C VAL A 391 13.29 26.89 -1.46
N SER A 392 13.04 28.19 -1.70
CA SER A 392 12.16 29.03 -0.87
C SER A 392 10.84 29.43 -1.56
N VAL A 393 10.62 29.00 -2.81
CA VAL A 393 9.36 29.17 -3.54
C VAL A 393 8.88 27.77 -3.90
N MET A 394 8.00 27.23 -3.04
CA MET A 394 6.84 26.36 -3.33
C MET A 394 6.44 25.49 -2.11
N GLU A 395 6.34 26.07 -0.92
CA GLU A 395 5.17 25.80 -0.08
C GLU A 395 4.29 27.06 -0.16
N ALA A 396 3.67 27.27 -1.33
CA ALA A 396 2.46 28.07 -1.33
C ALA A 396 1.40 27.13 -0.74
N ASP A 397 0.86 27.43 0.45
CA ASP A 397 -0.28 26.70 0.97
C ASP A 397 -1.37 26.71 -0.11
N LEU A 398 -1.61 25.56 -0.74
CA LEU A 398 -2.69 25.42 -1.70
C LEU A 398 -4.00 25.64 -0.94
N GLU A 399 -4.63 26.79 -1.20
CA GLU A 399 -5.90 27.13 -0.57
C GLU A 399 -7.03 26.38 -1.25
N ILE A 400 -7.90 25.76 -0.44
CA ILE A 400 -9.15 25.17 -0.94
C ILE A 400 -10.03 26.31 -1.47
N PRO A 401 -10.42 26.31 -2.76
CA PRO A 401 -11.26 27.36 -3.32
C PRO A 401 -12.62 27.40 -2.61
N LYS A 402 -13.05 28.61 -2.25
CA LYS A 402 -14.25 28.85 -1.46
C LYS A 402 -15.33 29.59 -2.25
N PHE A 403 -16.55 29.08 -2.21
CA PHE A 403 -17.70 29.65 -2.92
C PHE A 403 -18.97 29.66 -2.06
N VAL A 404 -19.97 30.42 -2.49
CA VAL A 404 -21.26 30.53 -1.81
C VAL A 404 -22.34 29.82 -2.63
N VAL A 405 -23.15 28.99 -1.99
CA VAL A 405 -24.32 28.34 -2.57
C VAL A 405 -25.59 28.98 -2.00
N ASP A 406 -26.31 29.70 -2.83
CA ASP A 406 -27.57 30.36 -2.44
C ASP A 406 -28.76 29.40 -2.61
N LEU A 407 -29.27 28.90 -1.48
CA LEU A 407 -30.39 27.96 -1.42
C LEU A 407 -31.71 28.57 -1.90
N SER A 408 -31.83 29.90 -1.97
CA SER A 408 -33.02 30.56 -2.52
C SER A 408 -33.11 30.46 -4.05
N GLN A 409 -31.99 30.17 -4.73
CA GLN A 409 -31.97 29.98 -6.17
C GLN A 409 -32.53 28.61 -6.57
N PRO A 410 -33.08 28.49 -7.80
CA PRO A 410 -33.45 27.20 -8.37
C PRO A 410 -32.29 26.19 -8.28
N PRO A 411 -32.53 24.94 -7.82
CA PRO A 411 -31.44 23.98 -7.59
C PRO A 411 -30.54 23.76 -8.82
N GLU A 412 -31.10 23.74 -10.03
CA GLU A 412 -30.36 23.55 -11.28
C GLU A 412 -29.35 24.67 -11.58
N THR A 413 -29.46 25.86 -10.96
CA THR A 413 -28.59 27.01 -11.24
C THR A 413 -27.61 27.34 -10.13
N ARG A 414 -27.76 26.74 -8.93
CA ARG A 414 -26.98 27.08 -7.72
C ARG A 414 -25.47 27.03 -7.92
N TYR A 415 -24.99 26.08 -8.70
CA TYR A 415 -23.55 25.85 -8.95
C TYR A 415 -23.04 26.52 -10.23
N ALA A 416 -23.89 27.15 -11.04
CA ALA A 416 -23.54 27.64 -12.37
C ALA A 416 -22.41 28.69 -12.35
N HIS A 417 -22.30 29.47 -11.28
CA HIS A 417 -21.26 30.48 -11.09
C HIS A 417 -19.93 29.89 -10.57
N ILE A 418 -19.95 28.70 -9.99
CA ILE A 418 -18.78 28.01 -9.43
C ILE A 418 -18.04 27.24 -10.53
N ILE A 419 -18.80 26.54 -11.37
CA ILE A 419 -18.31 25.61 -12.38
C ILE A 419 -17.23 26.19 -13.33
N PRO A 420 -17.35 27.43 -13.85
CA PRO A 420 -16.32 28.00 -14.73
C PRO A 420 -14.93 28.06 -14.11
N HIS A 421 -14.83 28.15 -12.77
CA HIS A 421 -13.55 28.19 -12.05
C HIS A 421 -12.85 26.83 -11.96
N PHE A 422 -13.56 25.73 -12.23
CA PHE A 422 -13.06 24.36 -12.12
C PHE A 422 -12.97 23.65 -13.46
N LYS A 423 -13.18 24.34 -14.59
CA LYS A 423 -13.26 23.69 -15.90
C LYS A 423 -12.01 22.87 -16.22
N GLU A 424 -10.83 23.46 -16.03
CA GLU A 424 -9.55 22.76 -16.24
C GLU A 424 -9.39 21.59 -15.26
N SER A 425 -9.65 21.81 -13.97
CA SER A 425 -9.59 20.76 -12.94
C SER A 425 -10.53 19.59 -13.19
N VAL A 426 -11.72 19.85 -13.73
CA VAL A 426 -12.71 18.82 -14.05
C VAL A 426 -12.27 18.02 -15.28
N ASP A 427 -11.75 18.71 -16.30
CA ASP A 427 -11.22 18.07 -17.51
C ASP A 427 -10.00 17.20 -17.17
N SER A 428 -9.12 17.64 -16.27
CA SER A 428 -7.95 16.86 -15.81
C SER A 428 -8.30 15.74 -14.83
N CYS A 429 -9.35 15.91 -14.02
CA CYS A 429 -9.83 14.88 -13.11
C CYS A 429 -10.33 13.64 -13.88
N ASP A 430 -10.98 13.84 -15.02
CA ASP A 430 -11.52 12.78 -15.89
C ASP A 430 -12.33 11.72 -15.10
N LEU A 431 -13.34 12.21 -14.37
CA LEU A 431 -14.28 11.38 -13.60
C LEU A 431 -14.90 10.23 -14.44
N PRO A 432 -15.21 10.39 -15.75
CA PRO A 432 -15.62 9.27 -16.58
C PRO A 432 -14.60 8.13 -16.65
N SER A 433 -13.31 8.41 -16.83
CA SER A 433 -12.28 7.37 -16.84
C SER A 433 -12.14 6.70 -15.48
N LEU A 434 -12.12 7.46 -14.38
CA LEU A 434 -12.10 6.92 -13.02
C LEU A 434 -13.28 5.95 -12.76
N PHE A 435 -14.47 6.31 -13.24
CA PHE A 435 -15.65 5.44 -13.13
C PHE A 435 -15.50 4.13 -13.91
N HIS A 436 -14.89 4.15 -15.10
CA HIS A 436 -14.67 2.92 -15.88
C HIS A 436 -13.53 2.07 -15.33
N GLU A 437 -12.46 2.68 -14.82
CA GLU A 437 -11.37 2.01 -14.11
C GLU A 437 -11.92 1.29 -12.88
N LEU A 438 -12.72 1.98 -12.06
CA LEU A 438 -13.41 1.40 -10.92
C LEU A 438 -14.26 0.18 -11.31
N LEU A 439 -15.11 0.28 -12.32
CA LEU A 439 -15.93 -0.85 -12.75
C LEU A 439 -15.13 -2.01 -13.34
N LYS A 440 -13.98 -1.71 -13.97
CA LYS A 440 -13.08 -2.72 -14.52
C LYS A 440 -12.34 -3.46 -13.40
N GLU A 441 -11.96 -2.77 -12.35
CA GLU A 441 -11.37 -3.38 -11.16
C GLU A 441 -12.42 -4.24 -10.45
N LEU A 442 -13.58 -3.67 -10.12
CA LEU A 442 -14.62 -4.39 -9.35
C LEU A 442 -15.21 -5.63 -10.04
N ALA A 443 -15.28 -5.64 -11.38
CA ALA A 443 -16.02 -6.68 -12.12
C ALA A 443 -15.26 -7.26 -13.33
N GLY A 444 -14.00 -6.87 -13.51
CA GLY A 444 -13.21 -7.24 -14.69
C GLY A 444 -13.65 -6.53 -15.99
N PRO A 445 -12.86 -6.64 -17.07
CA PRO A 445 -13.07 -5.85 -18.30
C PRO A 445 -14.43 -6.08 -18.98
N SER A 446 -14.91 -7.33 -19.01
CA SER A 446 -16.13 -7.69 -19.72
C SER A 446 -17.40 -7.34 -18.93
N ALA A 447 -17.47 -7.71 -17.65
CA ALA A 447 -18.64 -7.39 -16.83
C ALA A 447 -18.66 -5.92 -16.41
N GLY A 448 -17.49 -5.29 -16.18
CA GLY A 448 -17.38 -3.84 -15.96
C GLY A 448 -17.97 -3.02 -17.12
N LYS A 449 -17.74 -3.41 -18.38
CA LYS A 449 -18.35 -2.76 -19.54
C LYS A 449 -19.89 -2.93 -19.58
N ALA A 450 -20.39 -4.11 -19.19
CA ALA A 450 -21.82 -4.36 -19.09
C ALA A 450 -22.46 -3.50 -17.97
N LEU A 451 -21.81 -3.42 -16.80
CA LEU A 451 -22.22 -2.57 -15.69
C LEU A 451 -22.22 -1.09 -16.06
N ALA A 452 -21.20 -0.60 -16.77
CA ALA A 452 -21.16 0.79 -17.26
C ALA A 452 -22.34 1.10 -18.19
N THR A 453 -22.73 0.12 -19.02
CA THR A 453 -23.89 0.25 -19.92
C THR A 453 -25.20 0.24 -19.13
N ALA A 454 -25.33 -0.64 -18.13
CA ALA A 454 -26.49 -0.69 -17.25
C ALA A 454 -26.61 0.59 -16.40
N ALA A 455 -25.51 1.13 -15.89
CA ALA A 455 -25.46 2.35 -15.09
C ALA A 455 -26.07 3.55 -15.82
N ARG A 456 -25.86 3.66 -17.15
CA ARG A 456 -26.49 4.68 -17.99
C ARG A 456 -28.00 4.64 -18.01
N LEU A 457 -28.61 3.49 -17.73
CA LEU A 457 -30.06 3.31 -17.66
C LEU A 457 -30.57 3.42 -16.23
N LEU A 458 -29.83 2.86 -15.27
CA LEU A 458 -30.26 2.71 -13.88
C LEU A 458 -29.99 3.92 -13.00
N LEU A 459 -28.85 4.61 -13.17
CA LEU A 459 -28.41 5.70 -12.30
C LEU A 459 -28.87 7.06 -12.84
N GLN A 460 -30.17 7.33 -12.81
CA GLN A 460 -30.73 8.58 -13.37
C GLN A 460 -30.83 9.71 -12.36
N ARG A 461 -30.92 9.39 -11.06
CA ARG A 461 -31.20 10.35 -10.00
C ARG A 461 -30.75 9.83 -8.64
N VAL A 462 -30.58 10.75 -7.70
CA VAL A 462 -30.50 10.43 -6.28
C VAL A 462 -31.91 10.49 -5.65
N TYR A 463 -32.02 10.19 -4.36
CA TYR A 463 -33.32 10.16 -3.69
C TYR A 463 -34.00 11.53 -3.59
N SER A 464 -33.25 12.56 -3.23
CA SER A 464 -33.77 13.92 -3.12
C SER A 464 -33.96 14.53 -4.50
N GLU A 465 -35.15 15.08 -4.76
CA GLU A 465 -35.44 15.78 -6.02
C GLU A 465 -34.57 17.03 -6.16
N GLU A 466 -34.42 17.80 -5.07
CA GLU A 466 -33.58 18.99 -5.03
C GLU A 466 -32.12 18.68 -5.38
N GLU A 467 -31.53 17.66 -4.75
CA GLU A 467 -30.15 17.22 -5.05
C GLU A 467 -30.03 16.70 -6.48
N SER A 468 -31.06 16.00 -7.00
CA SER A 468 -31.07 15.52 -8.37
C SER A 468 -31.09 16.67 -9.38
N LEU A 469 -31.80 17.76 -9.08
CA LEU A 469 -31.82 18.97 -9.89
C LEU A 469 -30.49 19.73 -9.82
N GLU A 470 -29.85 19.81 -8.65
CA GLU A 470 -28.48 20.35 -8.53
C GLU A 470 -27.50 19.56 -9.41
N LEU A 471 -27.50 18.23 -9.30
CA LEU A 471 -26.64 17.36 -10.11
C LEU A 471 -26.92 17.47 -11.61
N LYS A 472 -28.18 17.65 -12.01
CA LYS A 472 -28.54 17.88 -13.41
C LYS A 472 -28.02 19.22 -13.93
N GLY A 473 -28.05 20.26 -13.10
CA GLY A 473 -27.43 21.56 -13.39
C GLY A 473 -25.93 21.43 -13.59
N ILE A 474 -25.25 20.77 -12.63
CA ILE A 474 -23.82 20.50 -12.67
C ILE A 474 -23.47 19.70 -13.92
N SER A 475 -24.12 18.55 -14.15
CA SER A 475 -23.93 17.64 -15.30
C SER A 475 -23.90 18.39 -16.63
N LYS A 476 -24.87 19.29 -16.86
CA LYS A 476 -24.95 20.08 -18.09
C LYS A 476 -23.80 21.06 -18.23
N ALA A 477 -23.40 21.71 -17.13
CA ALA A 477 -22.41 22.77 -17.16
C ALA A 477 -20.97 22.23 -17.24
N ILE A 478 -20.66 21.08 -16.63
CA ILE A 478 -19.35 20.43 -16.75
C ILE A 478 -19.27 19.38 -17.86
N ASN A 479 -20.37 19.12 -18.58
CA ASN A 479 -20.46 18.11 -19.63
C ASN A 479 -20.11 16.67 -19.17
N ILE A 480 -20.39 16.34 -17.90
CA ILE A 480 -20.25 14.98 -17.37
C ILE A 480 -21.64 14.32 -17.33
N PRO A 481 -21.80 13.10 -17.89
CA PRO A 481 -23.08 12.39 -17.85
C PRO A 481 -23.67 12.22 -16.44
N MET A 482 -24.98 12.43 -16.32
CA MET A 482 -25.71 12.34 -15.05
C MET A 482 -25.42 11.05 -14.27
N TYR A 483 -25.35 9.90 -14.95
CA TYR A 483 -25.14 8.61 -14.30
C TYR A 483 -23.80 8.49 -13.57
N ILE A 484 -22.78 9.21 -14.03
CA ILE A 484 -21.46 9.26 -13.38
C ILE A 484 -21.55 10.12 -12.12
N LEU A 485 -22.22 11.27 -12.18
CA LEU A 485 -22.43 12.11 -11.00
C LEU A 485 -23.34 11.43 -9.97
N VAL A 486 -24.36 10.70 -10.39
CA VAL A 486 -25.19 9.89 -9.49
C VAL A 486 -24.34 8.81 -8.84
N ALA A 487 -23.53 8.06 -9.62
CA ALA A 487 -22.60 7.07 -9.07
C ALA A 487 -21.64 7.69 -8.05
N PHE A 488 -21.06 8.86 -8.37
CA PHE A 488 -20.18 9.61 -7.49
C PHE A 488 -20.87 9.99 -6.16
N ASN A 489 -22.17 10.28 -6.18
CA ASN A 489 -22.91 10.64 -4.96
C ASN A 489 -23.38 9.46 -4.10
N VAL A 490 -23.48 8.25 -4.65
CA VAL A 490 -24.02 7.06 -3.96
C VAL A 490 -22.99 5.97 -3.67
N LEU A 491 -21.78 6.08 -4.23
CA LEU A 491 -20.68 5.13 -4.02
C LEU A 491 -19.52 5.72 -3.21
N LEU A 492 -19.34 7.04 -3.24
CA LEU A 492 -18.19 7.69 -2.61
C LEU A 492 -18.12 7.44 -1.10
N ASP A 493 -19.26 7.42 -0.41
CA ASP A 493 -19.33 7.13 1.03
C ASP A 493 -18.88 5.70 1.40
N LEU A 494 -18.72 4.82 0.42
CA LEU A 494 -18.25 3.44 0.60
C LEU A 494 -16.73 3.28 0.42
N LEU A 495 -16.00 4.35 0.09
CA LEU A 495 -14.62 4.25 -0.44
C LEU A 495 -13.64 5.26 0.19
N LEU A 496 -13.93 5.78 1.39
CA LEU A 496 -13.14 6.86 2.01
C LEU A 496 -12.46 6.46 3.33
N GLY A 497 -11.13 6.51 3.35
CA GLY A 497 -10.33 6.49 4.57
C GLY A 497 -10.42 7.83 5.28
N CYS A 498 -10.45 7.83 6.61
CA CYS A 498 -10.52 9.07 7.38
C CYS A 498 -9.85 8.92 8.74
N THR A 499 -9.42 10.03 9.32
CA THR A 499 -9.15 10.19 10.76
C THR A 499 -9.95 11.38 11.24
N SER A 500 -10.99 11.19 12.06
CA SER A 500 -11.95 12.23 12.44
C SER A 500 -12.26 12.20 13.94
N GLY A 501 -12.42 13.36 14.57
CA GLY A 501 -12.71 13.38 16.00
C GLY A 501 -13.00 14.76 16.57
N GLY A 502 -13.22 14.79 17.88
CA GLY A 502 -13.44 16.01 18.65
C GLY A 502 -12.39 16.14 19.74
N VAL A 503 -11.92 17.37 19.98
CA VAL A 503 -10.93 17.67 21.02
C VAL A 503 -11.24 18.99 21.72
N ARG A 504 -11.14 19.00 23.05
CA ARG A 504 -11.32 20.19 23.87
C ARG A 504 -10.07 21.05 23.81
N THR A 505 -10.27 22.32 23.48
CA THR A 505 -9.20 23.29 23.31
C THR A 505 -9.39 24.52 24.18
N LEU A 506 -8.28 25.17 24.52
CA LEU A 506 -8.27 26.48 25.16
C LEU A 506 -8.64 27.58 24.16
N VAL A 507 -9.60 28.44 24.52
CA VAL A 507 -10.03 29.59 23.71
C VAL A 507 -9.13 30.80 23.90
N SER A 508 -8.76 31.07 25.16
CA SER A 508 -7.89 32.18 25.54
C SER A 508 -7.11 31.82 26.79
N VAL A 509 -5.83 32.17 26.83
CA VAL A 509 -4.99 32.00 28.03
C VAL A 509 -5.13 33.26 28.89
N SER A 510 -6.21 33.37 29.66
CA SER A 510 -6.40 34.46 30.62
C SER A 510 -6.14 34.00 32.06
N PRO A 511 -5.52 34.83 32.92
CA PRO A 511 -5.32 34.52 34.35
C PRO A 511 -6.59 34.54 35.20
N LEU A 512 -7.75 34.99 34.68
CA LEU A 512 -9.01 35.19 35.44
C LEU A 512 -10.13 34.16 35.13
N GLY A 513 -9.94 33.27 34.15
CA GLY A 513 -10.97 32.29 33.76
C GLY A 513 -10.63 31.59 32.45
N GLN A 514 -10.62 30.26 32.51
CA GLN A 514 -10.41 29.27 31.44
C GLN A 514 -11.59 29.05 30.48
N ASP A 515 -11.82 29.85 29.43
CA ASP A 515 -12.84 29.45 28.43
C ASP A 515 -12.29 28.32 27.53
N THR A 516 -13.07 27.25 27.37
CA THR A 516 -12.71 26.06 26.58
C THR A 516 -13.83 25.72 25.62
N ARG A 517 -13.49 25.17 24.45
CA ARG A 517 -14.47 24.70 23.47
C ARG A 517 -14.01 23.43 22.78
N MET A 518 -14.95 22.61 22.33
CA MET A 518 -14.65 21.47 21.46
C MET A 518 -14.42 21.94 20.03
N LEU A 519 -13.36 21.44 19.42
CA LEU A 519 -13.10 21.55 17.99
C LEU A 519 -13.25 20.18 17.34
N HIS A 520 -13.79 20.14 16.13
CA HIS A 520 -13.90 18.93 15.32
C HIS A 520 -12.80 18.93 14.26
N PHE A 521 -11.92 17.95 14.32
CA PHE A 521 -10.84 17.79 13.34
C PHE A 521 -11.12 16.60 12.42
N ARG A 522 -10.59 16.65 11.18
CA ARG A 522 -10.51 15.47 10.33
C ARG A 522 -9.44 15.52 9.24
N THR A 523 -8.98 14.35 8.82
CA THR A 523 -8.36 14.07 7.51
C THR A 523 -9.32 13.23 6.67
N LEU A 524 -9.21 13.34 5.35
CA LEU A 524 -9.82 12.38 4.42
C LEU A 524 -8.77 11.88 3.45
N ASP A 525 -8.75 10.57 3.35
CA ASP A 525 -7.74 9.77 2.70
C ASP A 525 -8.41 8.95 1.60
N TRP A 526 -7.90 9.05 0.39
CA TRP A 526 -8.40 8.29 -0.74
C TRP A 526 -7.34 8.10 -1.83
N GLY A 527 -7.19 6.88 -2.34
CA GLY A 527 -6.24 6.55 -3.42
C GLY A 527 -6.59 7.09 -4.83
N MET A 528 -7.47 8.10 -4.94
CA MET A 528 -7.87 8.70 -6.23
C MET A 528 -7.38 10.15 -6.35
N ASP A 529 -6.06 10.32 -6.52
CA ASP A 529 -5.38 11.63 -6.49
C ASP A 529 -5.98 12.69 -7.43
N ARG A 530 -6.53 12.26 -8.57
CA ARG A 530 -7.20 13.15 -9.53
C ARG A 530 -8.35 13.96 -8.92
N LEU A 531 -8.98 13.46 -7.86
CA LEU A 531 -10.10 14.15 -7.21
C LEU A 531 -9.65 15.31 -6.32
N ARG A 532 -8.36 15.40 -5.98
CA ARG A 532 -7.80 16.55 -5.23
C ARG A 532 -8.03 17.88 -5.95
N GLN A 533 -8.03 17.84 -7.28
CA GLN A 533 -8.15 19.02 -8.15
C GLN A 533 -9.54 19.67 -8.11
N ILE A 534 -10.55 18.94 -7.66
CA ILE A 534 -11.95 19.40 -7.61
C ILE A 534 -12.46 19.59 -6.18
N ILE A 535 -11.57 19.66 -5.18
CA ILE A 535 -11.95 19.97 -3.79
C ILE A 535 -12.40 21.43 -3.68
N VAL A 536 -13.48 21.65 -2.93
CA VAL A 536 -14.14 22.95 -2.80
C VAL A 536 -14.73 23.13 -1.40
N GLU A 537 -14.64 24.35 -0.86
CA GLU A 537 -15.37 24.79 0.32
C GLU A 537 -16.63 25.57 -0.11
N LEU A 538 -17.79 25.19 0.41
CA LEU A 538 -19.09 25.75 0.04
C LEU A 538 -19.79 26.31 1.28
N ASP A 539 -20.04 27.62 1.29
CA ASP A 539 -20.88 28.29 2.27
C ASP A 539 -22.34 28.35 1.76
N PHE A 540 -23.27 27.75 2.48
CA PHE A 540 -24.69 27.76 2.15
C PHE A 540 -25.40 28.95 2.79
N VAL A 541 -26.14 29.71 2.00
CA VAL A 541 -26.96 30.86 2.45
C VAL A 541 -28.42 30.66 2.02
N ARG A 542 -29.38 31.20 2.79
CA ARG A 542 -30.83 31.13 2.44
C ARG A 542 -31.33 32.33 1.65
N SER A 543 -30.51 33.35 1.48
CA SER A 543 -30.80 34.52 0.67
C SER A 543 -29.49 35.11 0.18
N SER A 544 -29.51 35.75 -0.98
CA SER A 544 -28.34 36.40 -1.54
C SER A 544 -27.75 37.44 -0.56
N GLY A 545 -26.49 37.25 -0.18
CA GLY A 545 -25.81 38.08 0.83
C GLY A 545 -26.26 37.86 2.28
N GLY A 546 -27.12 36.86 2.55
CA GLY A 546 -27.54 36.48 3.88
C GLY A 546 -26.44 35.78 4.70
N PRO A 547 -26.70 35.48 5.98
CA PRO A 547 -25.74 34.77 6.82
C PRO A 547 -25.52 33.33 6.32
N VAL A 548 -24.30 32.84 6.54
CA VAL A 548 -23.94 31.43 6.28
C VAL A 548 -24.67 30.55 7.28
N VAL A 549 -25.46 29.61 6.76
CA VAL A 549 -26.22 28.63 7.54
C VAL A 549 -25.36 27.41 7.83
N ALA A 550 -24.56 26.99 6.85
CA ALA A 550 -23.61 25.90 7.00
C ALA A 550 -22.45 26.04 6.01
N THR A 551 -21.31 25.46 6.33
CA THR A 551 -20.15 25.33 5.45
C THR A 551 -19.84 23.85 5.26
N THR A 552 -19.52 23.44 4.04
CA THR A 552 -19.01 22.09 3.73
C THR A 552 -17.67 22.16 3.02
N VAL A 553 -16.80 21.19 3.28
CA VAL A 553 -15.62 20.93 2.43
C VAL A 553 -15.86 19.60 1.73
N THR A 554 -15.86 19.61 0.39
CA THR A 554 -16.30 18.48 -0.44
C THR A 554 -15.65 18.51 -1.82
N TYR A 555 -16.10 17.67 -2.74
CA TYR A 555 -15.70 17.66 -4.15
C TYR A 555 -16.79 18.31 -5.01
N LEU A 556 -16.40 19.09 -6.01
CA LEU A 556 -17.35 19.62 -7.00
C LEU A 556 -18.08 18.47 -7.69
N GLY A 557 -19.42 18.51 -7.70
CA GLY A 557 -20.25 17.42 -8.20
C GLY A 557 -20.69 16.41 -7.13
N TYR A 558 -20.20 16.52 -5.89
CA TYR A 558 -20.74 15.81 -4.73
C TYR A 558 -21.67 16.75 -3.94
N VAL A 559 -22.96 16.41 -3.89
CA VAL A 559 -23.98 17.22 -3.19
C VAL A 559 -24.33 16.66 -1.81
N GLY A 560 -23.94 15.42 -1.48
CA GLY A 560 -24.01 14.93 -0.09
C GLY A 560 -23.06 15.67 0.86
N VAL A 561 -23.12 15.35 2.16
CA VAL A 561 -22.16 15.87 3.16
C VAL A 561 -21.20 14.78 3.62
N LEU A 562 -19.90 15.01 3.39
CA LEU A 562 -18.78 14.26 3.99
C LEU A 562 -18.16 15.00 5.17
N THR A 563 -18.16 16.34 5.09
CA THR A 563 -17.60 17.26 6.08
C THR A 563 -18.45 18.50 6.09
N GLY A 564 -18.98 18.87 7.24
CA GLY A 564 -19.81 20.07 7.33
C GLY A 564 -19.89 20.63 8.74
N VAL A 565 -20.10 21.94 8.82
CA VAL A 565 -20.26 22.66 10.07
C VAL A 565 -21.33 23.72 9.95
N ARG A 566 -22.14 23.86 10.99
CA ARG A 566 -23.10 24.93 11.21
C ARG A 566 -23.01 25.39 12.66
N LYS A 567 -23.65 26.50 12.99
CA LYS A 567 -23.70 26.95 14.38
C LYS A 567 -24.38 25.89 15.27
N GLY A 568 -23.70 25.50 16.34
CA GLY A 568 -24.10 24.46 17.29
C GLY A 568 -23.75 23.02 16.91
N LEU A 569 -23.31 22.72 15.68
CA LEU A 569 -23.07 21.35 15.23
C LEU A 569 -22.09 21.26 14.06
N SER A 570 -21.12 20.35 14.15
CA SER A 570 -20.29 19.92 13.03
C SER A 570 -20.39 18.41 12.85
N MET A 571 -20.16 17.93 11.62
CA MET A 571 -20.28 16.53 11.27
C MET A 571 -19.25 16.08 10.24
N SER A 572 -18.83 14.82 10.35
CA SER A 572 -18.02 14.14 9.35
C SER A 572 -18.43 12.68 9.20
N LEU A 573 -18.14 12.11 8.03
CA LEU A 573 -18.48 10.75 7.65
C LEU A 573 -17.20 9.96 7.33
N ASN A 574 -17.02 8.80 7.93
CA ASN A 574 -15.95 7.86 7.62
C ASN A 574 -16.54 6.53 7.12
N PHE A 575 -15.82 5.85 6.21
CA PHE A 575 -16.19 4.51 5.77
C PHE A 575 -16.14 3.49 6.92
N ARG A 576 -17.15 2.62 6.98
CA ARG A 576 -17.22 1.47 7.88
C ARG A 576 -17.25 0.15 7.10
N PRO A 577 -16.24 -0.73 7.25
CA PRO A 577 -16.17 -1.99 6.48
C PRO A 577 -17.19 -3.04 6.93
N TYR A 578 -17.72 -2.91 8.14
CA TYR A 578 -18.66 -3.85 8.73
C TYR A 578 -20.12 -3.46 8.53
N HIS A 579 -20.97 -4.47 8.41
CA HIS A 579 -22.40 -4.38 8.66
C HIS A 579 -22.86 -5.63 9.42
N ALA A 580 -23.99 -5.57 10.10
CA ALA A 580 -24.52 -6.68 10.88
C ALA A 580 -24.90 -7.84 9.94
N ARG A 581 -24.11 -8.92 9.98
CA ARG A 581 -24.25 -10.11 9.11
C ARG A 581 -24.72 -11.37 9.84
N GLU A 582 -25.18 -11.25 11.08
CA GLU A 582 -25.49 -12.39 11.97
C GLU A 582 -26.54 -13.34 11.37
N THR A 583 -27.48 -12.81 10.58
CA THR A 583 -28.51 -13.59 9.89
C THR A 583 -28.55 -13.32 8.38
N SER A 584 -28.93 -14.33 7.59
CA SER A 584 -29.15 -14.17 6.15
C SER A 584 -30.20 -13.10 5.82
N ARG A 585 -31.19 -12.89 6.71
CA ARG A 585 -32.21 -11.85 6.55
C ARG A 585 -31.63 -10.44 6.69
N GLN A 586 -30.72 -10.22 7.64
CA GLN A 586 -30.03 -8.94 7.80
C GLN A 586 -29.14 -8.65 6.59
N ARG A 587 -28.37 -9.64 6.12
CA ARG A 587 -27.54 -9.52 4.90
C ARG A 587 -28.38 -9.12 3.68
N PHE A 588 -29.49 -9.81 3.46
CA PHE A 588 -30.40 -9.49 2.36
C PHE A 588 -31.00 -8.08 2.52
N SER A 589 -31.48 -7.72 3.70
CA SER A 589 -32.05 -6.39 3.98
C SER A 589 -31.04 -5.27 3.71
N PHE A 590 -29.79 -5.45 4.14
CA PHE A 590 -28.71 -4.49 3.92
C PHE A 590 -28.37 -4.35 2.44
N ARG A 591 -28.18 -5.46 1.71
CA ARG A 591 -27.90 -5.43 0.26
C ARG A 591 -29.07 -4.84 -0.52
N TRP A 592 -30.30 -5.15 -0.13
CA TRP A 592 -31.49 -4.53 -0.69
C TRP A 592 -31.51 -3.02 -0.46
N ASN A 593 -31.14 -2.57 0.74
CA ASN A 593 -31.00 -1.15 1.01
C ASN A 593 -29.97 -0.47 0.11
N GLN A 594 -28.78 -1.07 -0.08
CA GLN A 594 -27.75 -0.55 -0.99
C GLN A 594 -28.28 -0.42 -2.42
N VAL A 595 -28.95 -1.46 -2.95
CA VAL A 595 -29.58 -1.42 -4.29
C VAL A 595 -30.59 -0.28 -4.37
N MET A 596 -31.44 -0.12 -3.36
CA MET A 596 -32.43 0.95 -3.33
C MET A 596 -31.81 2.35 -3.24
N VAL A 597 -30.65 2.52 -2.57
CA VAL A 597 -29.90 3.78 -2.55
C VAL A 597 -29.30 4.07 -3.91
N VAL A 598 -28.64 3.08 -4.52
CA VAL A 598 -28.01 3.20 -5.85
C VAL A 598 -29.05 3.56 -6.93
N LEU A 599 -30.25 2.98 -6.86
CA LEU A 599 -31.36 3.28 -7.78
C LEU A 599 -32.13 4.58 -7.44
N GLY A 600 -31.72 5.32 -6.41
CA GLY A 600 -32.37 6.56 -5.97
C GLY A 600 -33.76 6.35 -5.35
N PHE A 601 -34.12 5.14 -4.94
CA PHE A 601 -35.36 4.83 -4.22
C PHE A 601 -35.23 5.01 -2.71
N ARG A 602 -34.01 5.09 -2.18
CA ARG A 602 -33.72 5.40 -0.78
C ARG A 602 -32.59 6.43 -0.67
N ARG A 603 -32.62 7.18 0.43
CA ARG A 603 -31.64 8.23 0.72
C ARG A 603 -30.30 7.63 1.11
N SER A 604 -29.20 8.15 0.56
CA SER A 604 -27.84 7.84 1.02
C SER A 604 -27.58 8.47 2.39
N ILE A 605 -26.57 7.97 3.12
CA ILE A 605 -26.25 8.53 4.43
C ILE A 605 -25.69 9.95 4.33
N SER A 606 -24.91 10.24 3.28
CA SER A 606 -24.40 11.59 2.99
C SER A 606 -25.52 12.61 2.69
N SER A 607 -26.59 12.19 2.00
CA SER A 607 -27.79 13.02 1.80
C SER A 607 -28.60 13.20 3.09
N ALA A 608 -28.64 12.19 3.96
CA ALA A 608 -29.23 12.34 5.29
C ALA A 608 -28.47 13.38 6.13
N LEU A 609 -27.14 13.34 6.11
CA LEU A 609 -26.28 14.34 6.75
C LEU A 609 -26.49 15.74 6.16
N ARG A 610 -26.63 15.87 4.82
CA ARG A 610 -26.98 17.15 4.18
C ARG A 610 -28.28 17.72 4.74
N LYS A 611 -29.33 16.89 4.88
CA LYS A 611 -30.60 17.32 5.46
C LYS A 611 -30.44 17.80 6.90
N ILE A 612 -29.66 17.10 7.73
CA ILE A 612 -29.41 17.50 9.12
C ILE A 612 -28.63 18.83 9.17
N LEU A 613 -27.62 18.98 8.31
CA LEU A 613 -26.77 20.17 8.27
C LEU A 613 -27.56 21.41 7.82
N LEU A 614 -28.46 21.26 6.85
CA LEU A 614 -29.23 22.37 6.27
C LEU A 614 -30.65 22.52 6.88
N ASP A 615 -30.94 21.85 8.00
CA ASP A 615 -32.24 21.92 8.66
C ASP A 615 -32.51 23.31 9.29
N GLU A 616 -33.77 23.73 9.31
CA GLU A 616 -34.19 25.08 9.75
C GLU A 616 -34.38 25.21 11.26
N VAL A 617 -34.40 24.10 11.99
CA VAL A 617 -34.86 23.99 13.38
C VAL A 617 -34.03 24.77 14.42
N THR A 618 -32.92 25.41 14.03
CA THR A 618 -32.05 26.17 14.95
C THR A 618 -31.92 27.67 14.67
N GLU A 619 -32.72 28.24 13.76
CA GLU A 619 -32.98 29.68 13.78
C GLU A 619 -34.09 29.90 14.83
N PRO A 620 -33.81 30.49 16.01
CA PRO A 620 -34.90 30.82 16.92
C PRO A 620 -35.90 31.71 16.18
N ASP A 621 -37.17 31.33 16.22
CA ASP A 621 -38.29 32.13 15.71
C ASP A 621 -38.09 33.57 16.20
N ARG A 622 -37.71 34.46 15.28
CA ARG A 622 -37.45 35.90 15.54
C ARG A 622 -38.71 36.68 15.97
N GLN A 623 -39.78 36.01 16.38
CA GLN A 623 -41.05 36.63 16.76
C GLN A 623 -41.44 36.46 18.23
N ALA A 624 -40.62 35.83 19.10
CA ALA A 624 -40.99 35.62 20.51
C ALA A 624 -40.04 36.20 21.59
N HIS A 625 -38.83 36.66 21.27
CA HIS A 625 -37.86 37.06 22.31
C HIS A 625 -37.47 38.55 22.24
N GLU A 626 -38.34 39.43 22.71
CA GLU A 626 -37.99 40.82 23.05
C GLU A 626 -37.88 41.07 24.58
N SER A 627 -37.84 40.02 25.41
CA SER A 627 -37.93 40.20 26.88
C SER A 627 -37.06 39.29 27.76
N GLN A 628 -35.94 38.75 27.27
CA GLN A 628 -35.00 37.95 28.11
C GLN A 628 -33.56 38.46 28.03
N GLY A 629 -32.83 38.38 29.15
CA GLY A 629 -31.45 38.85 29.28
C GLY A 629 -30.44 37.98 28.53
N PRO A 630 -29.21 38.45 28.29
CA PRO A 630 -28.23 37.78 27.43
C PRO A 630 -27.78 36.38 27.92
N ILE A 631 -27.87 36.11 29.22
CA ILE A 631 -27.48 34.80 29.81
C ILE A 631 -28.58 33.74 29.57
N ASP A 632 -29.85 34.13 29.67
CA ASP A 632 -30.99 33.22 29.47
C ASP A 632 -31.08 32.77 27.99
N VAL A 633 -30.68 33.65 27.05
CA VAL A 633 -30.71 33.36 25.61
C VAL A 633 -29.62 32.37 25.19
N GLU A 634 -28.40 32.47 25.73
CA GLU A 634 -27.33 31.50 25.41
C GLU A 634 -27.66 30.11 25.96
N GLN A 635 -28.19 30.04 27.18
CA GLN A 635 -28.52 28.76 27.82
C GLN A 635 -29.71 28.06 27.11
N ASP A 636 -30.76 28.80 26.75
CA ASP A 636 -31.91 28.23 26.01
C ASP A 636 -31.51 27.79 24.58
N SER A 637 -30.55 28.49 23.96
CA SER A 637 -30.01 28.11 22.65
C SER A 637 -29.18 26.81 22.69
N GLN A 638 -28.42 26.59 23.76
CA GLN A 638 -27.65 25.37 23.97
C GLN A 638 -28.60 24.19 24.25
N ASP A 639 -29.59 24.38 25.12
CA ASP A 639 -30.60 23.36 25.43
C ASP A 639 -31.39 22.94 24.18
N ALA A 640 -31.69 23.89 23.28
CA ALA A 640 -32.32 23.60 21.99
C ALA A 640 -31.41 22.79 21.05
N SER A 641 -30.12 23.12 20.99
CA SER A 641 -29.11 22.38 20.22
C SER A 641 -28.98 20.94 20.71
N ASP A 642 -28.93 20.74 22.03
CA ASP A 642 -28.82 19.41 22.65
C ASP A 642 -30.05 18.55 22.34
N ARG A 643 -31.26 19.11 22.48
CA ARG A 643 -32.50 18.42 22.08
C ARG A 643 -32.49 18.01 20.60
N TYR A 644 -32.01 18.89 19.73
CA TYR A 644 -31.90 18.61 18.30
C TYR A 644 -30.92 17.47 18.02
N VAL A 645 -29.73 17.49 18.61
CA VAL A 645 -28.73 16.43 18.42
C VAL A 645 -29.24 15.09 18.96
N GLN A 646 -29.95 15.07 20.08
CA GLN A 646 -30.58 13.85 20.58
C GLN A 646 -31.65 13.29 19.63
N GLN A 647 -32.44 14.17 18.99
CA GLN A 647 -33.39 13.76 17.95
C GLN A 647 -32.66 13.20 16.72
N VAL A 648 -31.54 13.81 16.32
CA VAL A 648 -30.68 13.33 15.22
C VAL A 648 -30.13 11.94 15.56
N LEU A 649 -29.55 11.75 16.75
CA LEU A 649 -29.01 10.47 17.21
C LEU A 649 -30.07 9.37 17.25
N THR A 650 -31.28 9.68 17.72
CA THR A 650 -32.43 8.76 17.72
C THR A 650 -32.84 8.37 16.30
N THR A 651 -32.89 9.36 15.40
CA THR A 651 -33.24 9.16 13.98
C THR A 651 -32.19 8.30 13.29
N LEU A 652 -30.92 8.61 13.47
CA LEU A 652 -29.82 7.81 12.92
C LEU A 652 -29.88 6.38 13.46
N SER A 653 -30.06 6.18 14.75
CA SER A 653 -30.09 4.83 15.35
C SER A 653 -31.18 3.91 14.79
N THR A 654 -32.31 4.47 14.34
CA THR A 654 -33.48 3.71 13.88
C THR A 654 -33.67 3.70 12.36
N SER A 655 -33.02 4.61 11.64
CA SER A 655 -33.13 4.75 10.18
C SER A 655 -32.47 3.62 9.39
N ASP A 656 -33.05 3.29 8.23
CA ASP A 656 -32.42 2.44 7.21
C ASP A 656 -31.24 3.20 6.56
N SER A 657 -30.00 2.71 6.69
CA SER A 657 -28.82 3.32 6.04
C SER A 657 -27.78 2.30 5.56
N THR A 658 -26.76 2.79 4.86
CA THR A 658 -25.45 2.11 4.73
C THR A 658 -24.70 2.15 6.07
N SER A 659 -23.71 1.28 6.22
CA SER A 659 -22.81 1.30 7.38
C SER A 659 -21.82 2.46 7.27
N ALA A 660 -21.61 3.19 8.36
CA ALA A 660 -20.63 4.28 8.40
C ALA A 660 -20.24 4.63 9.84
N TYR A 661 -19.14 5.36 10.02
CA TYR A 661 -18.92 6.12 11.25
C TYR A 661 -19.32 7.57 11.02
N ILE A 662 -20.20 8.08 11.87
CA ILE A 662 -20.61 9.48 11.84
C ILE A 662 -20.06 10.15 13.10
N ILE A 663 -19.28 11.20 12.92
CA ILE A 663 -18.77 12.00 14.02
C ILE A 663 -19.63 13.27 14.07
N LEU A 664 -20.30 13.51 15.18
CA LEU A 664 -21.06 14.75 15.44
C LEU A 664 -20.38 15.49 16.58
N CYS A 665 -20.09 16.77 16.42
CA CYS A 665 -19.41 17.55 17.46
C CYS A 665 -20.17 18.85 17.72
N GLN A 666 -20.56 19.02 18.98
CA GLN A 666 -21.18 20.22 19.56
C GLN A 666 -20.10 21.07 20.24
N PRO A 667 -20.41 22.31 20.67
CA PRO A 667 -19.44 23.18 21.35
C PRO A 667 -18.82 22.59 22.62
N ASP A 668 -19.51 21.66 23.27
CA ASP A 668 -19.15 21.08 24.57
C ASP A 668 -18.82 19.59 24.52
N ARG A 669 -19.16 18.85 23.45
CA ARG A 669 -18.90 17.39 23.36
C ARG A 669 -18.84 16.87 21.93
N VAL A 670 -18.30 15.66 21.78
CA VAL A 670 -18.28 14.91 20.53
C VAL A 670 -18.97 13.56 20.70
N TYR A 671 -19.69 13.13 19.66
CA TYR A 671 -20.35 11.85 19.51
C TYR A 671 -19.73 11.09 18.34
N ILE A 672 -19.46 9.80 18.54
CA ILE A 672 -19.11 8.86 17.49
C ILE A 672 -20.25 7.86 17.38
N VAL A 673 -20.85 7.79 16.20
CA VAL A 673 -21.97 6.91 15.87
C VAL A 673 -21.46 5.83 14.92
N GLU A 674 -21.27 4.61 15.43
CA GLU A 674 -20.99 3.43 14.62
C GLU A 674 -22.31 2.93 14.05
N LYS A 675 -22.67 3.44 12.87
CA LYS A 675 -23.96 3.22 12.24
C LYS A 675 -23.96 1.92 11.43
N ASP A 676 -25.00 1.13 11.62
CA ASP A 676 -25.34 -0.03 10.80
C ASP A 676 -26.70 0.17 10.13
N HIS A 677 -27.22 -0.83 9.41
CA HIS A 677 -28.47 -0.71 8.65
C HIS A 677 -29.64 -0.20 9.48
N ARG A 678 -29.89 -0.77 10.66
CA ARG A 678 -31.03 -0.48 11.57
C ARG A 678 -30.61 -0.43 13.04
N GLY A 679 -29.38 -0.04 13.28
CA GLY A 679 -28.82 0.09 14.61
C GLY A 679 -27.65 1.06 14.59
N ALA A 680 -27.27 1.52 15.76
CA ALA A 680 -26.06 2.29 15.95
C ALA A 680 -25.50 2.04 17.35
N LEU A 681 -24.18 2.03 17.48
CA LEU A 681 -23.49 2.20 18.76
C LEU A 681 -23.06 3.66 18.87
N ILE A 682 -23.42 4.34 19.96
CA ILE A 682 -23.09 5.75 20.18
C ILE A 682 -22.15 5.85 21.37
N ARG A 683 -21.01 6.49 21.17
CA ARG A 683 -20.08 6.91 22.24
C ARG A 683 -20.04 8.43 22.29
N GLU A 684 -19.84 9.01 23.47
CA GLU A 684 -19.66 10.45 23.64
C GLU A 684 -18.45 10.77 24.52
N SER A 685 -17.89 11.95 24.34
CA SER A 685 -16.79 12.48 25.15
C SER A 685 -16.85 14.00 25.19
N ASP A 686 -16.56 14.58 26.34
CA ASP A 686 -16.43 16.02 26.54
C ASP A 686 -14.97 16.49 26.47
N THR A 687 -13.99 15.62 26.19
CA THR A 687 -12.56 15.99 26.20
C THR A 687 -11.88 15.62 24.90
N PHE A 688 -11.79 14.33 24.58
CA PHE A 688 -11.21 13.85 23.34
C PHE A 688 -11.88 12.54 22.94
N MET A 689 -12.13 12.39 21.64
CA MET A 689 -12.52 11.13 21.05
C MET A 689 -12.21 11.17 19.55
N THR A 690 -11.76 10.04 19.01
CA THR A 690 -11.42 9.91 17.58
C THR A 690 -11.98 8.61 17.01
N ALA A 691 -12.39 8.65 15.76
CA ALA A 691 -12.78 7.53 14.92
C ALA A 691 -11.95 7.54 13.65
N CYS A 692 -11.44 6.38 13.29
CA CYS A 692 -10.82 6.12 12.00
C CYS A 692 -11.80 5.29 11.15
N ASN A 693 -11.48 4.02 10.87
CA ASN A 693 -12.24 3.12 10.02
C ASN A 693 -12.52 1.73 10.67
N HIS A 694 -12.50 1.63 12.01
CA HIS A 694 -12.76 0.39 12.78
C HIS A 694 -13.81 0.58 13.89
N ASP A 695 -14.46 -0.50 14.32
CA ASP A 695 -15.46 -0.49 15.40
C ASP A 695 -14.73 -0.45 16.77
N ALA A 696 -15.40 0.05 17.82
CA ALA A 696 -14.86 0.04 19.18
C ALA A 696 -14.30 -1.33 19.62
N LYS A 697 -15.01 -2.40 19.22
CA LYS A 697 -14.65 -3.78 19.58
C LYS A 697 -13.32 -4.20 18.96
N ASP A 698 -12.96 -3.67 17.79
CA ASP A 698 -11.73 -4.06 17.08
C ASP A 698 -10.49 -3.53 17.80
N GLU A 699 -10.65 -2.55 18.68
CA GLU A 699 -9.60 -2.03 19.56
C GLU A 699 -9.17 -3.09 20.61
N ASP A 700 -10.10 -3.91 21.09
CA ASP A 700 -9.84 -5.00 22.05
C ASP A 700 -9.25 -6.24 21.37
N ASP A 701 -9.58 -6.46 20.09
CA ASP A 701 -9.13 -7.60 19.30
C ASP A 701 -8.85 -7.17 17.83
N PRO A 702 -7.62 -6.68 17.57
CA PRO A 702 -7.22 -6.20 16.25
C PRO A 702 -7.23 -7.27 15.14
N SER A 703 -7.30 -8.56 15.49
CA SER A 703 -7.30 -9.66 14.52
C SER A 703 -8.53 -9.61 13.59
N ARG A 704 -9.68 -9.18 14.10
CA ARG A 704 -10.93 -9.00 13.34
C ARG A 704 -10.85 -7.90 12.27
N LEU A 705 -10.03 -6.88 12.54
CA LEU A 705 -9.75 -5.81 11.58
C LEU A 705 -8.80 -6.29 10.49
N GLN A 706 -7.83 -7.12 10.86
CA GLN A 706 -6.90 -7.73 9.93
C GLN A 706 -7.59 -8.74 9.00
N GLU A 707 -8.57 -9.51 9.51
CA GLU A 707 -9.45 -10.35 8.71
C GLU A 707 -10.34 -9.52 7.76
N ALA A 708 -10.94 -8.42 8.23
CA ALA A 708 -11.75 -7.56 7.37
C ALA A 708 -10.93 -6.84 6.28
N ALA A 709 -9.71 -6.39 6.62
CA ALA A 709 -8.77 -5.85 5.66
C ALA A 709 -8.34 -6.93 4.64
N ALA A 710 -8.14 -8.17 5.09
CA ALA A 710 -7.85 -9.31 4.22
C ALA A 710 -9.04 -9.65 3.31
N GLU A 711 -10.29 -9.69 3.81
CA GLU A 711 -11.50 -9.89 2.98
C GLU A 711 -11.63 -8.80 1.89
N ILE A 712 -11.32 -7.55 2.26
CA ILE A 712 -11.33 -6.42 1.32
C ILE A 712 -10.19 -6.54 0.30
N ALA A 713 -9.02 -7.03 0.72
CA ALA A 713 -7.88 -7.30 -0.18
C ALA A 713 -8.03 -8.57 -1.04
N GLU A 714 -8.84 -9.56 -0.60
CA GLU A 714 -9.11 -10.83 -1.28
C GLU A 714 -10.20 -10.69 -2.36
N GLY A 715 -11.10 -9.71 -2.25
CA GLY A 715 -11.93 -9.28 -3.39
C GLY A 715 -11.09 -8.50 -4.40
N ASP A 716 -11.35 -8.66 -5.69
CA ASP A 716 -10.81 -7.80 -6.77
C ASP A 716 -11.22 -6.29 -6.62
N ASP A 717 -11.69 -5.88 -5.42
CA ASP A 717 -12.59 -4.76 -5.15
C ASP A 717 -11.98 -3.59 -4.36
N ALA A 718 -10.69 -3.58 -4.01
CA ALA A 718 -10.15 -2.58 -3.08
C ALA A 718 -9.26 -1.52 -3.72
N ILE A 719 -9.86 -0.37 -4.02
CA ILE A 719 -9.18 0.92 -4.25
C ILE A 719 -8.42 1.32 -2.97
N GLY A 720 -7.20 0.83 -2.71
CA GLY A 720 -6.32 1.28 -1.60
C GLY A 720 -6.85 1.11 -0.15
N MET A 721 -8.13 0.76 0.03
CA MET A 721 -8.82 0.83 1.32
C MET A 721 -8.37 -0.25 2.31
N ALA A 722 -7.87 -1.39 1.83
CA ALA A 722 -7.40 -2.48 2.69
C ALA A 722 -6.25 -2.02 3.60
N GLU A 723 -5.33 -1.21 3.09
CA GLU A 723 -4.19 -0.68 3.84
C GLU A 723 -4.66 0.33 4.89
N LEU A 724 -5.50 1.30 4.49
CA LEU A 724 -6.10 2.31 5.38
C LEU A 724 -6.89 1.67 6.54
N ILE A 725 -7.60 0.56 6.28
CA ILE A 725 -8.36 -0.18 7.29
C ILE A 725 -7.43 -0.98 8.19
N GLY A 726 -6.43 -1.66 7.62
CA GLY A 726 -5.46 -2.47 8.37
C GLY A 726 -4.69 -1.66 9.42
N TYR A 727 -4.32 -0.41 9.09
CA TYR A 727 -3.62 0.51 10.01
C TYR A 727 -4.57 1.36 10.86
N SER A 728 -5.87 1.11 10.82
CA SER A 728 -6.83 2.04 11.43
C SER A 728 -6.71 2.14 12.95
N VAL A 729 -6.40 1.04 13.64
CA VAL A 729 -6.17 1.03 15.10
C VAL A 729 -4.87 1.72 15.45
N ASP A 730 -3.81 1.49 14.68
CA ASP A 730 -2.49 2.12 14.90
C ASP A 730 -2.56 3.64 14.74
N ARG A 731 -3.21 4.14 13.67
CA ARG A 731 -3.47 5.59 13.47
C ARG A 731 -4.20 6.22 14.64
N LYS A 732 -5.21 5.52 15.17
CA LYS A 732 -5.96 5.97 16.35
C LYS A 732 -5.06 6.03 17.59
N ASN A 733 -4.30 4.97 17.86
CA ASN A 733 -3.41 4.87 19.03
C ASN A 733 -2.32 5.94 19.01
N HIS A 734 -1.75 6.21 17.84
CA HIS A 734 -0.76 7.27 17.65
C HIS A 734 -1.34 8.65 17.93
N LEU A 735 -2.51 8.97 17.35
CA LEU A 735 -3.19 10.25 17.61
C LEU A 735 -3.53 10.43 19.10
N GLU A 736 -3.98 9.36 19.76
CA GLU A 736 -4.21 9.38 21.20
C GLU A 736 -2.93 9.64 22.01
N SER A 737 -1.80 9.10 21.57
CA SER A 737 -0.48 9.35 22.18
C SER A 737 -0.09 10.82 22.03
N LEU A 738 -0.22 11.39 20.83
CA LEU A 738 0.02 12.82 20.56
C LEU A 738 -0.85 13.69 21.48
N TRP A 739 -2.15 13.39 21.57
CA TRP A 739 -3.08 14.10 22.44
C TRP A 739 -2.68 13.98 23.93
N LYS A 740 -2.43 12.77 24.44
CA LYS A 740 -2.00 12.53 25.84
C LYS A 740 -0.74 13.32 26.17
N ASN A 741 0.21 13.41 25.24
CA ASN A 741 1.44 14.17 25.41
C ASN A 741 1.17 15.68 25.50
N ARG A 742 0.31 16.23 24.63
CA ARG A 742 -0.05 17.66 24.64
C ARG A 742 -0.91 18.04 25.84
N VAL A 743 -1.78 17.16 26.31
CA VAL A 743 -2.52 17.33 27.57
C VAL A 743 -1.55 17.45 28.74
N ARG A 744 -0.55 16.57 28.86
CA ARG A 744 0.47 16.65 29.92
C ARG A 744 1.24 17.98 29.85
N ALA A 745 1.58 18.44 28.65
CA ALA A 745 2.24 19.72 28.45
C ALA A 745 1.35 20.91 28.88
N CYS A 746 0.09 20.93 28.48
CA CYS A 746 -0.88 21.96 28.85
C CYS A 746 -1.17 21.98 30.36
N ARG A 747 -1.34 20.81 30.99
CA ARG A 747 -1.49 20.68 32.45
C ARG A 747 -0.31 21.31 33.19
N ARG A 748 0.93 21.09 32.73
CA ARG A 748 2.13 21.70 33.34
C ARG A 748 2.22 23.21 33.09
N LYS A 749 2.01 23.64 31.85
CA LYS A 749 2.21 25.03 31.42
C LYS A 749 1.12 25.97 31.92
N TYR A 750 -0.14 25.54 31.86
CA TYR A 750 -1.31 26.37 32.16
C TYR A 750 -2.04 25.96 33.44
N LYS A 751 -1.48 25.00 34.21
CA LYS A 751 -2.05 24.50 35.49
C LYS A 751 -3.50 24.00 35.37
N GLN A 752 -3.84 23.41 34.23
CA GLN A 752 -5.19 22.93 33.94
C GLN A 752 -5.52 21.66 34.71
N ARG A 753 -6.77 21.56 35.17
CA ARG A 753 -7.34 20.35 35.80
C ARG A 753 -8.10 19.47 34.81
N ILE A 754 -8.56 20.05 33.70
CA ILE A 754 -9.30 19.38 32.63
C ILE A 754 -8.34 19.01 31.51
N ASP A 755 -8.63 17.93 30.79
CA ASP A 755 -7.85 17.52 29.62
C ASP A 755 -8.17 18.41 28.43
N VAL A 756 -7.22 19.29 28.15
CA VAL A 756 -7.31 20.29 27.09
C VAL A 756 -5.98 20.39 26.36
N VAL A 757 -6.06 20.78 25.09
CA VAL A 757 -4.92 21.15 24.26
C VAL A 757 -5.10 22.56 23.71
N THR A 758 -4.17 23.06 22.90
CA THR A 758 -4.31 24.34 22.21
C THR A 758 -4.70 24.14 20.73
N PRO A 759 -5.34 25.10 20.06
CA PRO A 759 -5.63 24.98 18.63
C PRO A 759 -4.41 24.66 17.74
N PRO A 760 -3.21 25.23 17.99
CA PRO A 760 -1.99 24.81 17.29
C PRO A 760 -1.59 23.34 17.51
N ASP A 761 -1.88 22.77 18.67
CA ASP A 761 -1.63 21.33 18.90
C ASP A 761 -2.51 20.48 17.98
N VAL A 762 -3.77 20.90 17.74
CA VAL A 762 -4.69 20.20 16.83
C VAL A 762 -4.22 20.27 15.38
N ILE A 763 -3.68 21.42 14.95
CA ILE A 763 -3.03 21.54 13.63
C ILE A 763 -1.84 20.58 13.56
N GLY A 764 -1.02 20.53 14.62
CA GLY A 764 0.11 19.60 14.71
C GLY A 764 -0.31 18.13 14.63
N PHE A 765 -1.47 17.76 15.18
CA PHE A 765 -2.01 16.41 15.03
C PHE A 765 -2.36 16.08 13.57
N LEU A 766 -2.96 17.02 12.85
CA LEU A 766 -3.34 16.82 11.45
C LEU A 766 -2.15 16.89 10.50
N GLN A 767 -1.04 17.52 10.90
CA GLN A 767 0.18 17.58 10.10
C GLN A 767 1.17 16.44 10.39
N ASP A 768 0.87 15.58 11.35
CA ASP A 768 1.70 14.42 11.69
C ASP A 768 1.69 13.38 10.54
N GLU A 769 2.86 12.85 10.20
CA GLU A 769 3.08 11.97 9.03
C GLU A 769 2.38 10.61 9.15
N GLU A 770 2.06 10.16 10.38
CA GLU A 770 1.30 8.94 10.61
C GLU A 770 -0.22 9.19 10.57
N ILE A 771 -0.66 10.46 10.60
CA ILE A 771 -2.07 10.86 10.52
C ILE A 771 -2.42 11.34 9.11
N SER A 772 -1.60 12.21 8.53
CA SER A 772 -1.69 12.63 7.13
C SER A 772 -0.70 11.83 6.28
N ASN A 773 -1.23 11.01 5.40
CA ASN A 773 -0.50 10.08 4.56
C ASN A 773 -0.54 10.50 3.07
N PRO A 774 0.16 9.79 2.17
CA PRO A 774 0.15 10.14 0.74
C PRO A 774 -1.24 10.14 0.10
N GLU A 775 -2.22 9.40 0.63
CA GLU A 775 -3.60 9.38 0.16
C GLU A 775 -4.46 10.49 0.80
N THR A 776 -3.96 11.23 1.80
CA THR A 776 -4.71 12.33 2.41
C THR A 776 -4.93 13.44 1.40
N HIS A 777 -6.18 13.69 1.03
CA HIS A 777 -6.57 14.75 0.11
C HIS A 777 -6.66 16.12 0.80
N TYR A 778 -7.34 16.16 1.95
CA TYR A 778 -7.50 17.40 2.72
C TYR A 778 -7.70 17.14 4.21
N ALA A 779 -7.28 18.11 5.02
CA ALA A 779 -7.50 18.14 6.45
C ALA A 779 -8.22 19.43 6.86
N VAL A 780 -9.11 19.36 7.85
CA VAL A 780 -9.84 20.53 8.36
C VAL A 780 -10.01 20.51 9.88
N ILE A 781 -10.15 21.71 10.45
CA ILE A 781 -10.63 21.93 11.81
C ILE A 781 -11.88 22.81 11.73
N MET A 782 -12.96 22.33 12.31
CA MET A 782 -14.26 22.98 12.38
C MET A 782 -14.57 23.37 13.81
N ASP A 783 -15.09 24.59 13.97
CA ASP A 783 -15.59 25.10 15.23
C ASP A 783 -17.13 25.09 15.21
N PRO A 784 -17.78 24.15 15.91
CA PRO A 784 -19.23 24.09 15.98
C PRO A 784 -19.84 25.26 16.76
N LYS A 785 -19.11 25.94 17.65
CA LYS A 785 -19.64 27.10 18.40
C LYS A 785 -19.90 28.27 17.46
N ASP A 786 -18.92 28.57 16.62
CA ASP A 786 -18.99 29.67 15.65
C ASP A 786 -19.58 29.25 14.30
N GLY A 787 -19.73 27.94 14.07
CA GLY A 787 -20.26 27.40 12.82
C GLY A 787 -19.30 27.55 11.63
N LYS A 788 -17.99 27.46 11.87
CA LYS A 788 -16.96 27.81 10.86
C LYS A 788 -15.89 26.73 10.70
N VAL A 789 -15.37 26.61 9.48
CA VAL A 789 -14.08 25.97 9.24
C VAL A 789 -12.99 26.99 9.62
N ILE A 790 -12.22 26.68 10.66
CA ILE A 790 -11.20 27.60 11.23
C ILE A 790 -9.78 27.31 10.74
N TRP A 791 -9.55 26.09 10.22
CA TRP A 791 -8.31 25.71 9.57
C TRP A 791 -8.60 24.66 8.50
N ARG A 792 -7.84 24.70 7.42
CA ARG A 792 -7.93 23.75 6.30
C ARG A 792 -6.57 23.62 5.62
N ARG A 793 -6.26 22.46 5.10
CA ARG A 793 -5.09 22.22 4.25
C ARG A 793 -5.48 21.29 3.11
N LEU A 794 -5.11 21.68 1.89
CA LEU A 794 -5.12 20.81 0.71
C LEU A 794 -3.75 20.15 0.58
N TYR A 795 -3.72 18.86 0.26
CA TYR A 795 -2.49 18.11 0.08
C TYR A 795 -2.29 17.82 -1.42
N GLU A 796 -1.09 18.07 -1.92
CA GLU A 796 -0.72 17.75 -3.30
C GLU A 796 -0.70 16.24 -3.53
N ALA A 797 -0.97 15.83 -4.77
CA ALA A 797 -0.64 14.47 -5.18
C ALA A 797 0.89 14.36 -5.14
N VAL A 798 1.41 13.36 -4.43
CA VAL A 798 2.85 13.08 -4.46
C VAL A 798 3.18 12.65 -5.88
N GLY A 799 3.89 13.49 -6.64
CA GLY A 799 4.38 13.08 -7.95
C GLY A 799 5.23 11.81 -7.79
N GLU A 800 5.18 10.89 -8.76
CA GLU A 800 5.99 9.66 -8.76
C GLU A 800 7.53 9.90 -8.62
N GLU A 801 7.98 11.15 -8.51
CA GLU A 801 9.38 11.56 -8.35
C GLU A 801 9.76 12.10 -6.94
N SER A 802 8.87 12.19 -5.95
CA SER A 802 9.19 12.88 -4.67
C SER A 802 8.97 12.09 -3.36
N SER A 803 8.91 10.76 -3.37
CA SER A 803 8.87 9.96 -2.13
C SER A 803 10.28 9.72 -1.56
N GLY A 804 10.99 10.79 -1.21
CA GLY A 804 12.26 10.75 -0.49
C GLY A 804 12.09 11.32 0.92
N TRP A 805 11.67 10.49 1.87
CA TRP A 805 11.61 10.89 3.28
C TRP A 805 13.02 11.02 3.86
N ASN A 806 13.43 12.27 4.07
CA ASN A 806 14.62 12.62 4.85
C ASN A 806 14.31 12.50 6.34
N THR A 807 14.90 11.54 7.04
CA THR A 807 15.02 11.62 8.51
C THR A 807 16.29 12.38 8.87
N VAL A 808 16.11 13.59 9.39
CA VAL A 808 17.14 14.34 10.14
C VAL A 808 17.17 13.79 11.56
N GLU A 809 18.26 13.11 11.92
CA GLU A 809 18.62 12.81 13.31
C GLU A 809 19.05 14.11 14.01
N ASN A 810 18.41 14.46 15.13
CA ASN A 810 18.98 15.40 16.10
C ASN A 810 19.57 14.60 17.26
N GLU A 811 20.90 14.57 17.24
CA GLU A 811 21.88 14.55 18.34
C GLU A 811 21.39 14.16 19.75
N ASN A 812 21.91 13.03 20.21
CA ASN A 812 22.75 12.97 21.41
C ASN A 812 24.03 12.20 21.10
#